data_AF-A0A0S7BSU8-F1
#
_entry.id   AF-A0A0S7BSU8-F1
#
_cell.length_a   1.000
_cell.length_b   1.000
_cell.length_c   1.000
_cell.angle_alpha   90.00
_cell.angle_beta   90.00
_cell.angle_gamma   90.00
#
_symmetry.space_group_name_H-M   'P 1'
#
loop_
_entity.id
_entity.type
_entity.pdbx_description
1 polymer ?
#
loop_
_entity_poly.entity_id
_entity_poly.type
_entity_poly.pdbx_seq_one_letter_code
_entity_poly.pdbx_strand_id
1 'polypeptide(L)'
;MKKSILISLLALVVSFSAVSQTGQSALDQSTSLVERGIELYDNNEFHKAIEVFDSVSPCDPNYAWAVYEKSLCRWQLDENDEAYRLCREAHALNPSDAAIAITLGSILDDLGKTREAIDSFRSSLKKWPYNSNLRFNLGVTYLRNNQPEEAEEVLLQGIRIKPFHATSHLALAQANFVMGRLSKSYLAYNMAILMNPEIKLLTEFESCITGARDSLTKQHLYLRHNEDNAEKWEALDLLMRSELAFNEKFRFQGDLDFLTSRQSYLLFTNMNYDASDTSLYNQLYVRFFDSMIKEKLFNTSLYYSYNQLENEKIKNWIQNNIENLRSFIEWSKTTIQKYRAYGYNPVNETAQYKMLHFDENDVLLGIGRMQEGNNSIKDGNWIITRGNGSVSERGFYKNDASEGDWYIYNEDGNPAQHLKFLGGVLEGESRAFHPNGRPLGIYPRKEGEMHGVDREFTLSGFPLTEFHAKAGLKEGTAKEYFYRQGYSRSTTFKNNKAEGPYTETWLNGITKTTGTYRDSIPEGITITWYPDGSKESEGTLKNGLPAGAWIKYFPNGAKQETYGYDEEGLLSGIKLIYNREGKIIRKDSIYSGGFLNGIRTNYYPEGSISSIEELDYDTLISFKAYDHKGRLLASERLDQNKSIVYRTFYYDGTPESEGMIRNGLYEGQWKFFYPNGNVQNLLNFSGGLQSGRQISYHISGGIKDDFTCIDGLIEGEFRSFYPSGKLERKGNFTQNEYDGEWFEYYANDTIESRTFYHKGLRKGLSMNFALSGRRYFDEFFNNEGDSYRLILYDAEGKPSADIDYSLDSIQFTDHYPSGQIRRKGSLSDYVFHGSQEWYYPNGRLQRVNNMLHGHHNGIMKYWDYRGNPEMEIPYVMNKTHGLIKRYESGRLNSVDPYEMDVNQGVFVEFHENGRVYRKINYGNDLKNGYAWYYSPDSVLMYRVLFIQDVIREISYLDKSGRYVPSIVAAPELQDVKTYYPDGSISAAFTLENGLFHGKFTSFYPGGRPFKEIHYNKGDNEGLSITYYPNGKLKEKLTFSKDMRHGNFTSYHPGGQKSTEGRYSYNREEGEWRYYDTTGRMTGQLIYDSGDLYEIREL
;
A
#
# COMPACT_ATOMS: atom_id res chain seq x y z
N MET A 1 15.76 57.11 29.31
CA MET A 1 14.63 56.93 28.38
C MET A 1 15.19 56.21 27.15
N LYS A 2 15.15 54.89 26.92
CA LYS A 2 14.26 53.79 27.31
C LYS A 2 12.77 54.09 27.10
N LYS A 3 12.13 53.25 26.26
CA LYS A 3 10.72 53.18 25.82
C LYS A 3 10.35 54.00 24.56
N SER A 4 10.68 53.50 23.37
CA SER A 4 9.82 53.69 22.17
C SER A 4 10.05 52.68 21.02
N ILE A 5 11.11 51.86 21.01
CA ILE A 5 11.39 50.89 19.91
C ILE A 5 11.09 49.45 20.34
N LEU A 6 10.01 49.24 21.10
CA LEU A 6 9.62 47.91 21.58
C LEU A 6 8.10 47.69 21.52
N ILE A 7 7.45 48.14 20.44
CA ILE A 7 6.03 47.79 20.15
C ILE A 7 5.79 47.49 18.66
N SER A 8 6.65 47.90 17.72
CA SER A 8 6.42 47.66 16.28
C SER A 8 7.09 46.42 15.70
N LEU A 9 7.85 45.66 16.50
CA LEU A 9 8.49 44.39 16.07
C LEU A 9 7.82 43.14 16.64
N LEU A 10 6.76 43.29 17.45
CA LEU A 10 5.98 42.17 18.00
C LEU A 10 4.64 41.94 17.29
N ALA A 11 4.29 42.75 16.29
CA ALA A 11 3.10 42.59 15.45
C ALA A 11 3.41 42.08 14.03
N LEU A 12 4.69 41.84 13.69
CA LEU A 12 5.09 41.21 12.43
C LEU A 12 5.55 39.75 12.59
N VAL A 13 5.56 39.22 13.82
CA VAL A 13 5.91 37.82 14.13
C VAL A 13 4.67 36.97 14.49
N VAL A 14 3.48 37.57 14.52
CA VAL A 14 2.19 36.85 14.72
C VAL A 14 1.43 36.63 13.40
N SER A 15 1.99 37.07 12.26
CA SER A 15 1.41 36.82 10.92
C SER A 15 2.30 35.93 10.03
N PHE A 16 3.42 35.43 10.54
CA PHE A 16 4.35 34.55 9.82
C PHE A 16 4.51 33.16 10.44
N SER A 17 3.71 32.82 11.45
CA SER A 17 3.57 31.44 11.96
C SER A 17 2.51 30.61 11.22
N ALA A 18 1.89 31.17 10.17
CA ALA A 18 0.97 30.44 9.28
C ALA A 18 1.57 30.11 7.90
N VAL A 19 2.84 30.44 7.65
CA VAL A 19 3.53 30.18 6.35
C VAL A 19 4.83 29.38 6.52
N SER A 20 5.02 28.71 7.67
CA SER A 20 6.13 27.74 7.85
C SER A 20 5.66 26.31 8.15
N GLN A 21 4.41 25.97 7.84
CA GLN A 21 3.92 24.58 7.80
C GLN A 21 3.95 23.97 6.38
N THR A 22 4.60 24.62 5.42
CA THR A 22 4.76 24.06 4.07
C THR A 22 6.02 23.19 4.02
N GLY A 23 5.82 21.87 4.06
CA GLY A 23 6.87 20.88 3.75
C GLY A 23 6.87 19.60 4.59
N GLN A 24 6.07 19.48 5.65
CA GLN A 24 6.00 18.26 6.46
C GLN A 24 4.81 17.41 6.02
N SER A 25 5.07 16.15 5.64
CA SER A 25 4.06 15.25 5.09
C SER A 25 2.97 14.92 6.10
N ALA A 26 1.79 14.53 5.64
CA ALA A 26 0.67 14.12 6.49
C ALA A 26 1.05 12.95 7.43
N LEU A 27 1.90 12.03 6.97
CA LEU A 27 2.39 10.91 7.78
C LEU A 27 3.33 11.36 8.90
N ASP A 28 4.20 12.34 8.64
CA ASP A 28 5.06 12.91 9.67
C ASP A 28 4.23 13.66 10.72
N GLN A 29 3.16 14.33 10.30
CA GLN A 29 2.22 15.01 11.19
C GLN A 29 1.50 14.01 12.11
N SER A 30 1.02 12.88 11.59
CA SER A 30 0.39 11.85 12.41
C SER A 30 1.36 11.13 13.33
N THR A 31 2.61 10.94 12.92
CA THR A 31 3.70 10.42 13.79
C THR A 31 3.87 11.32 15.02
N SER A 32 3.97 12.64 14.81
CA SER A 32 4.08 13.60 15.91
C SER A 32 2.86 13.62 16.83
N LEU A 33 1.65 13.37 16.30
CA LEU A 33 0.45 13.24 17.11
C LEU A 33 0.53 12.04 18.04
N VAL A 34 0.97 10.87 17.54
CA VAL A 34 1.10 9.67 18.37
C VAL A 34 2.15 9.87 19.47
N GLU A 35 3.32 10.41 19.14
CA GLU A 35 4.38 10.73 20.12
C GLU A 35 3.85 11.65 21.24
N ARG A 36 3.13 12.71 20.88
CA ARG A 36 2.50 13.61 21.86
C ARG A 36 1.45 12.90 22.72
N GLY A 37 0.69 11.98 22.14
CA GLY A 37 -0.28 11.18 22.88
C GLY A 37 0.39 10.30 23.94
N ILE A 38 1.54 9.71 23.62
CA ILE A 38 2.37 8.92 24.56
C ILE A 38 2.90 9.81 25.69
N GLU A 39 3.41 11.01 25.37
CA GLU A 39 3.84 11.97 26.41
C GLU A 39 2.70 12.32 27.39
N LEU A 40 1.46 12.44 26.91
CA LEU A 40 0.29 12.68 27.76
C LEU A 40 -0.06 11.45 28.61
N TYR A 41 0.06 10.24 28.06
CA TYR A 41 -0.11 8.99 28.81
C TYR A 41 0.89 8.90 29.96
N ASP A 42 2.16 9.17 29.72
CA ASP A 42 3.23 9.14 30.73
C ASP A 42 2.99 10.15 31.86
N ASN A 43 2.31 11.25 31.55
CA ASN A 43 1.88 12.26 32.53
C ASN A 43 0.54 11.92 33.23
N ASN A 44 -0.02 10.73 33.02
CA ASN A 44 -1.33 10.27 33.51
C ASN A 44 -2.53 11.10 33.00
N GLU A 45 -2.38 11.80 31.88
CA GLU A 45 -3.43 12.61 31.26
C GLU A 45 -4.24 11.80 30.21
N PHE A 46 -4.75 10.63 30.62
CA PHE A 46 -5.32 9.61 29.72
C PHE A 46 -6.42 10.13 28.79
N HIS A 47 -7.33 10.97 29.27
CA HIS A 47 -8.39 11.52 28.43
C HIS A 47 -7.86 12.44 27.32
N LYS A 48 -6.83 13.25 27.60
CA LYS A 48 -6.20 14.10 26.58
C LYS A 48 -5.39 13.27 25.59
N ALA A 49 -4.70 12.22 26.06
CA ALA A 49 -4.02 11.28 25.18
C ALA A 49 -5.00 10.63 24.20
N ILE A 50 -6.17 10.18 24.69
CA ILE A 50 -7.23 9.61 23.84
C ILE A 50 -7.71 10.61 22.78
N GLU A 51 -7.94 11.88 23.14
CA GLU A 51 -8.34 12.92 22.17
C GLU A 51 -7.28 13.13 21.07
N VAL A 52 -6.00 13.06 21.42
CA VAL A 52 -4.91 13.15 20.45
C VAL A 52 -4.88 11.91 19.55
N PHE A 53 -4.98 10.71 20.10
CA PHE A 53 -5.02 9.48 19.30
C PHE A 53 -6.25 9.42 18.37
N ASP A 54 -7.40 9.98 18.78
CA ASP A 54 -8.61 10.09 17.97
C ASP A 54 -8.48 11.02 16.75
N SER A 55 -7.43 11.87 16.73
CA SER A 55 -7.14 12.73 15.58
C SER A 55 -6.37 12.02 14.46
N VAL A 56 -5.83 10.82 14.72
CA VAL A 56 -5.18 9.99 13.70
C VAL A 56 -6.25 9.29 12.87
N SER A 57 -6.23 9.50 11.55
CA SER A 57 -7.24 8.90 10.68
C SER A 57 -7.16 7.37 10.68
N PRO A 58 -8.29 6.64 10.62
CA PRO A 58 -8.30 5.21 10.36
C PRO A 58 -7.64 4.79 9.03
N CYS A 59 -7.54 5.69 8.05
CA CYS A 59 -6.83 5.43 6.79
C CYS A 59 -5.30 5.54 6.95
N ASP A 60 -4.83 6.21 8.00
CA ASP A 60 -3.41 6.51 8.23
C ASP A 60 -2.64 5.24 8.65
N PRO A 61 -1.42 5.01 8.12
CA PRO A 61 -0.54 3.92 8.57
C PRO A 61 -0.26 3.90 10.08
N ASN A 62 -0.23 5.06 10.74
CA ASN A 62 0.00 5.19 12.17
C ASN A 62 -1.24 4.86 13.03
N TYR A 63 -2.38 4.56 12.39
CA TYR A 63 -3.61 4.23 13.11
C TYR A 63 -3.44 3.02 14.04
N ALA A 64 -2.75 1.97 13.58
CA ALA A 64 -2.51 0.78 14.40
C ALA A 64 -1.79 1.10 15.71
N TRP A 65 -0.80 2.00 15.64
CA TRP A 65 -0.05 2.47 16.79
C TRP A 65 -0.92 3.33 17.71
N ALA A 66 -1.63 4.32 17.14
CA ALA A 66 -2.56 5.17 17.90
C ALA A 66 -3.63 4.36 18.64
N VAL A 67 -4.19 3.33 18.00
CA VAL A 67 -5.22 2.44 18.58
C VAL A 67 -4.63 1.57 19.70
N TYR A 68 -3.40 1.08 19.55
CA TYR A 68 -2.70 0.36 20.61
C TYR A 68 -2.51 1.23 21.85
N GLU A 69 -1.97 2.44 21.69
CA GLU A 69 -1.73 3.36 22.82
C GLU A 69 -3.06 3.79 23.47
N LYS A 70 -4.09 4.05 22.65
CA LYS A 70 -5.45 4.31 23.14
C LYS A 70 -6.01 3.15 23.96
N SER A 71 -5.70 1.89 23.59
CA SER A 71 -6.12 0.72 24.36
C SER A 71 -5.49 0.69 25.76
N LEU A 72 -4.22 1.12 25.88
CA LEU A 72 -3.54 1.24 27.16
C LEU A 72 -4.18 2.33 28.03
N CYS A 73 -4.50 3.50 27.46
CA CYS A 73 -5.23 4.56 28.17
C CYS A 73 -6.56 4.05 28.76
N ARG A 74 -7.34 3.33 27.96
CA ARG A 74 -8.65 2.78 28.38
C ARG A 74 -8.48 1.69 29.45
N TRP A 75 -7.43 0.89 29.35
CA TRP A 75 -7.11 -0.10 30.36
C TRP A 75 -6.75 0.54 31.70
N GLN A 76 -5.97 1.64 31.71
CA GLN A 76 -5.67 2.40 32.94
C GLN A 76 -6.90 3.07 33.55
N LEU A 77 -7.93 3.35 32.76
CA LEU A 77 -9.21 3.89 33.22
C LEU A 77 -10.19 2.80 33.71
N ASP A 78 -9.76 1.53 33.78
CA ASP A 78 -10.58 0.36 34.13
C ASP A 78 -11.76 0.11 33.16
N GLU A 79 -11.65 0.62 31.93
CA GLU A 79 -12.62 0.44 30.85
C GLU A 79 -12.27 -0.81 30.01
N ASN A 80 -12.19 -1.96 30.67
CA ASN A 80 -11.56 -3.18 30.16
C ASN A 80 -12.21 -3.75 28.88
N ASP A 81 -13.53 -3.62 28.71
CA ASP A 81 -14.22 -4.05 27.49
C ASP A 81 -13.79 -3.24 26.26
N GLU A 82 -13.63 -1.91 26.42
CA GLU A 82 -13.20 -1.02 25.35
C GLU A 82 -11.71 -1.16 25.08
N ALA A 83 -10.91 -1.33 26.13
CA ALA A 83 -9.48 -1.67 26.00
C ALA A 83 -9.28 -2.97 25.22
N TYR A 84 -10.06 -4.01 25.51
CA TYR A 84 -10.03 -5.28 24.78
C TYR A 84 -10.40 -5.09 23.30
N ARG A 85 -11.46 -4.33 23.03
CA ARG A 85 -11.91 -4.06 21.65
C ARG A 85 -10.79 -3.38 20.84
N LEU A 86 -10.18 -2.33 21.39
CA LEU A 86 -9.10 -1.57 20.76
C LEU A 86 -7.81 -2.39 20.64
N CYS A 87 -7.41 -3.12 21.68
CA CYS A 87 -6.18 -3.92 21.64
C CYS A 87 -6.29 -5.06 20.62
N ARG A 88 -7.48 -5.68 20.48
CA ARG A 88 -7.75 -6.68 19.43
C ARG A 88 -7.68 -6.07 18.03
N GLU A 89 -8.17 -4.84 17.86
CA GLU A 89 -8.06 -4.07 16.61
C GLU A 89 -6.60 -3.77 16.28
N ALA A 90 -5.81 -3.26 17.23
CA ALA A 90 -4.38 -3.05 17.06
C ALA A 90 -3.62 -4.35 16.72
N HIS A 91 -3.94 -5.46 17.38
CA HIS A 91 -3.32 -6.76 17.08
C HIS A 91 -3.67 -7.26 15.67
N ALA A 92 -4.90 -7.01 15.20
CA ALA A 92 -5.31 -7.36 13.84
C ALA A 92 -4.60 -6.50 12.77
N LEU A 93 -4.21 -5.28 13.12
CA LEU A 93 -3.43 -4.38 12.25
C LEU A 93 -1.92 -4.64 12.32
N ASN A 94 -1.39 -5.10 13.46
CA ASN A 94 0.02 -5.43 13.67
C ASN A 94 0.22 -6.73 14.49
N PRO A 95 0.09 -7.91 13.86
CA PRO A 95 0.10 -9.21 14.55
C PRO A 95 1.51 -9.70 14.97
N SER A 96 2.57 -9.00 14.57
CA SER A 96 3.98 -9.32 14.87
C SER A 96 4.52 -8.64 16.13
N ASP A 97 3.74 -7.79 16.80
CA ASP A 97 4.19 -7.11 18.00
C ASP A 97 3.91 -7.92 19.28
N ALA A 98 4.97 -8.33 19.96
CA ALA A 98 4.90 -9.08 21.21
C ALA A 98 4.23 -8.28 22.34
N ALA A 99 4.40 -6.96 22.39
CA ALA A 99 3.80 -6.11 23.41
C ALA A 99 2.28 -6.07 23.26
N ILE A 100 1.78 -5.92 22.03
CA ILE A 100 0.33 -5.96 21.75
C ILE A 100 -0.24 -7.33 22.14
N ALA A 101 0.43 -8.43 21.79
CA ALA A 101 -0.01 -9.78 22.15
C ALA A 101 -0.03 -10.01 23.68
N ILE A 102 0.99 -9.51 24.39
CA ILE A 102 1.04 -9.55 25.86
C ILE A 102 -0.15 -8.79 26.46
N THR A 103 -0.36 -7.55 26.04
CA THR A 103 -1.43 -6.67 26.52
C THR A 103 -2.80 -7.28 26.26
N LEU A 104 -3.03 -7.83 25.06
CA LEU A 104 -4.29 -8.48 24.71
C LEU A 104 -4.60 -9.67 25.62
N GLY A 105 -3.59 -10.51 25.91
CA GLY A 105 -3.73 -11.64 26.83
C GLY A 105 -4.01 -11.21 28.27
N SER A 106 -3.36 -10.14 28.74
CA SER A 106 -3.59 -9.61 30.09
C SER A 106 -5.00 -9.03 30.25
N ILE A 107 -5.47 -8.23 29.28
CA ILE A 107 -6.83 -7.69 29.28
C ILE A 107 -7.87 -8.82 29.25
N LEU A 108 -7.64 -9.89 28.47
CA LEU A 108 -8.51 -11.07 28.45
C LEU A 108 -8.63 -11.72 29.84
N ASP A 109 -7.52 -11.84 30.57
CA ASP A 109 -7.52 -12.43 31.90
C ASP A 109 -8.24 -11.54 32.92
N ASP A 110 -8.04 -10.22 32.86
CA ASP A 110 -8.73 -9.26 33.74
C ASP A 110 -10.24 -9.16 33.44
N LEU A 111 -10.67 -9.45 32.21
CA LEU A 111 -12.08 -9.65 31.85
C LEU A 111 -12.67 -11.00 32.32
N GLY A 112 -11.88 -11.84 33.00
CA GLY A 112 -12.30 -13.17 33.45
C GLY A 112 -12.36 -14.22 32.34
N LYS A 113 -11.85 -13.92 31.13
CA LYS A 113 -11.73 -14.87 30.01
C LYS A 113 -10.41 -15.63 30.07
N THR A 114 -10.09 -16.15 31.26
CA THR A 114 -8.78 -16.73 31.61
C THR A 114 -8.35 -17.87 30.67
N ARG A 115 -9.26 -18.72 30.18
CA ARG A 115 -8.91 -19.78 29.22
C ARG A 115 -8.45 -19.23 27.86
N GLU A 116 -9.13 -18.19 27.36
CA GLU A 116 -8.74 -17.54 26.11
C GLU A 116 -7.38 -16.84 26.25
N ALA A 117 -7.10 -16.24 27.42
CA ALA A 117 -5.80 -15.67 27.74
C ALA A 117 -4.67 -16.73 27.73
N ILE A 118 -4.90 -17.90 28.34
CA ILE A 118 -3.94 -19.03 28.33
C ILE A 118 -3.63 -19.44 26.88
N ASP A 119 -4.65 -19.64 26.06
CA ASP A 119 -4.47 -20.06 24.66
C ASP A 119 -3.70 -18.99 23.87
N SER A 120 -4.01 -17.71 24.07
CA SER A 120 -3.33 -16.58 23.45
C SER A 120 -1.84 -16.52 23.82
N PHE A 121 -1.50 -16.61 25.11
CA PHE A 121 -0.11 -16.61 25.57
C PHE A 121 0.67 -17.83 25.09
N ARG A 122 0.06 -19.04 25.11
CA ARG A 122 0.70 -20.26 24.60
C ARG A 122 0.98 -20.16 23.10
N SER A 123 0.07 -19.57 22.34
CA SER A 123 0.27 -19.30 20.91
C SER A 123 1.44 -18.32 20.70
N SER A 124 1.47 -17.24 21.49
CA SER A 124 2.51 -16.21 21.43
C SER A 124 3.91 -16.76 21.78
N LEU A 125 4.01 -17.66 22.76
CA LEU A 125 5.27 -18.32 23.14
C LEU A 125 5.84 -19.25 22.06
N LYS A 126 5.06 -19.63 21.03
CA LYS A 126 5.63 -20.32 19.86
C LYS A 126 6.50 -19.39 19.02
N LYS A 127 6.12 -18.10 18.93
CA LYS A 127 6.87 -17.05 18.21
C LYS A 127 8.01 -16.48 19.05
N TRP A 128 7.76 -16.25 20.34
CA TRP A 128 8.73 -15.67 21.28
C TRP A 128 9.08 -16.64 22.42
N PRO A 129 9.72 -17.78 22.12
CA PRO A 129 9.92 -18.86 23.08
C PRO A 129 10.86 -18.52 24.24
N TYR A 130 11.57 -17.39 24.24
CA TYR A 130 12.43 -16.96 25.35
C TYR A 130 11.95 -15.66 26.02
N ASN A 131 10.74 -15.20 25.69
CA ASN A 131 10.15 -14.02 26.32
C ASN A 131 9.73 -14.33 27.76
N SER A 132 10.34 -13.64 28.73
CA SER A 132 10.08 -13.87 30.15
C SER A 132 8.76 -13.25 30.63
N ASN A 133 8.30 -12.15 30.01
CA ASN A 133 7.06 -11.47 30.37
C ASN A 133 5.84 -12.31 29.98
N LEU A 134 5.86 -12.90 28.77
CA LEU A 134 4.83 -13.86 28.34
C LEU A 134 4.72 -15.05 29.29
N ARG A 135 5.85 -15.59 29.75
CA ARG A 135 5.87 -16.69 30.72
C ARG A 135 5.33 -16.29 32.07
N PHE A 136 5.73 -15.12 32.57
CA PHE A 136 5.23 -14.60 33.84
C PHE A 136 3.70 -14.43 33.81
N ASN A 137 3.19 -13.73 32.79
CA ASN A 137 1.75 -13.51 32.66
C ASN A 137 0.98 -14.82 32.50
N LEU A 138 1.47 -15.75 31.67
CA LEU A 138 0.88 -17.09 31.55
C LEU A 138 0.88 -17.84 32.90
N GLY A 139 1.95 -17.75 33.68
CA GLY A 139 2.03 -18.35 35.02
C GLY A 139 1.00 -17.78 36.00
N VAL A 140 0.82 -16.45 36.01
CA VAL A 140 -0.20 -15.78 36.84
C VAL A 140 -1.61 -16.18 36.40
N THR A 141 -1.86 -16.23 35.09
CA THR A 141 -3.15 -16.64 34.52
C THR A 141 -3.46 -18.11 34.85
N TYR A 142 -2.47 -19.01 34.83
CA TYR A 142 -2.65 -20.40 35.29
C TYR A 142 -3.04 -20.48 36.78
N LEU A 143 -2.43 -19.66 37.64
CA LEU A 143 -2.83 -19.61 39.06
C LEU A 143 -4.26 -19.13 39.24
N ARG A 144 -4.67 -18.10 38.51
CA ARG A 144 -6.06 -17.62 38.47
C ARG A 144 -7.03 -18.71 37.97
N ASN A 145 -6.59 -19.57 37.05
CA ASN A 145 -7.35 -20.72 36.55
C ASN A 145 -7.26 -21.99 37.43
N ASN A 146 -6.64 -21.91 38.61
CA ASN A 146 -6.41 -23.05 39.51
C ASN A 146 -5.60 -24.20 38.87
N GLN A 147 -4.56 -23.86 38.09
CA GLN A 147 -3.61 -24.76 37.44
C GLN A 147 -2.17 -24.52 37.95
N PRO A 148 -1.86 -24.83 39.21
CA PRO A 148 -0.60 -24.44 39.81
C PRO A 148 0.62 -25.25 39.31
N GLU A 149 0.46 -26.48 38.82
CA GLU A 149 1.53 -27.27 38.21
C GLU A 149 2.01 -26.65 36.89
N GLU A 150 1.09 -26.26 36.01
CA GLU A 150 1.41 -25.59 34.75
C GLU A 150 2.01 -24.19 35.01
N ALA A 151 1.53 -23.50 36.05
CA ALA A 151 2.14 -22.25 36.49
C ALA A 151 3.60 -22.44 36.92
N GLU A 152 3.88 -23.46 37.76
CA GLU A 152 5.23 -23.79 38.21
C GLU A 152 6.17 -24.03 37.03
N GLU A 153 5.77 -24.87 36.07
CA GLU A 153 6.60 -25.19 34.90
C GLU A 153 7.00 -23.93 34.12
N VAL A 154 6.03 -23.09 33.77
CA VAL A 154 6.26 -21.90 32.95
C VAL A 154 7.04 -20.82 33.72
N LEU A 155 6.75 -20.64 35.01
CA LEU A 155 7.46 -19.67 35.85
C LEU A 155 8.93 -20.06 36.04
N LEU A 156 9.23 -21.35 36.25
CA LEU A 156 10.61 -21.85 36.34
C LEU A 156 11.39 -21.60 35.06
N GLN A 157 10.76 -21.77 33.88
CA GLN A 157 11.40 -21.44 32.61
C GLN A 157 11.71 -19.94 32.49
N GLY A 158 10.80 -19.06 32.96
CA GLY A 158 11.02 -17.61 32.96
C GLY A 158 12.15 -17.20 33.92
N ILE A 159 12.14 -17.72 35.14
CA ILE A 159 13.14 -17.47 36.19
C ILE A 159 14.53 -17.95 35.75
N ARG A 160 14.61 -19.05 34.99
CA ARG A 160 15.88 -19.53 34.43
C ARG A 160 16.55 -18.50 33.51
N ILE A 161 15.78 -17.63 32.86
CA ILE A 161 16.31 -16.55 32.00
C ILE A 161 16.47 -15.26 32.81
N LYS A 162 15.42 -14.82 33.51
CA LYS A 162 15.40 -13.60 34.34
C LYS A 162 15.19 -13.92 35.83
N PRO A 163 16.24 -14.37 36.56
CA PRO A 163 16.13 -14.69 37.98
C PRO A 163 16.03 -13.46 38.88
N PHE A 164 16.13 -12.24 38.33
CA PHE A 164 15.97 -10.99 39.08
C PHE A 164 14.53 -10.45 39.02
N HIS A 165 13.60 -11.17 38.39
CA HIS A 165 12.19 -10.77 38.32
C HIS A 165 11.43 -11.20 39.58
N ALA A 166 11.39 -10.32 40.59
CA ALA A 166 10.84 -10.60 41.93
C ALA A 166 9.40 -11.18 41.91
N THR A 167 8.53 -10.66 41.04
CA THR A 167 7.14 -11.09 40.94
C THR A 167 6.99 -12.50 40.34
N SER A 168 7.91 -12.96 39.49
CA SER A 168 7.93 -14.37 39.05
C SER A 168 8.21 -15.32 40.22
N HIS A 169 9.12 -14.94 41.12
CA HIS A 169 9.40 -15.72 42.33
C HIS A 169 8.18 -15.74 43.27
N LEU A 170 7.50 -14.61 43.43
CA LEU A 170 6.27 -14.53 44.22
C LEU A 170 5.18 -15.45 43.64
N ALA A 171 4.93 -15.39 42.33
CA ALA A 171 3.96 -16.26 41.68
C ALA A 171 4.33 -17.74 41.84
N LEU A 172 5.62 -18.09 41.73
CA LEU A 172 6.09 -19.46 41.94
C LEU A 172 5.88 -19.92 43.40
N ALA A 173 6.06 -19.00 44.35
CA ALA A 173 5.83 -19.24 45.77
C ALA A 173 4.35 -19.53 46.05
N GLN A 174 3.46 -18.75 45.45
CA GLN A 174 2.01 -18.93 45.52
C GLN A 174 1.56 -20.26 44.89
N ALA A 175 2.09 -20.60 43.71
CA ALA A 175 1.85 -21.89 43.05
C ALA A 175 2.15 -23.07 43.98
N ASN A 176 3.36 -23.07 44.56
CA ASN A 176 3.80 -24.13 45.45
C ASN A 176 3.06 -24.15 46.78
N PHE A 177 2.63 -22.98 47.28
CA PHE A 177 1.83 -22.90 48.50
C PHE A 177 0.47 -23.59 48.32
N VAL A 178 -0.22 -23.30 47.22
CA VAL A 178 -1.51 -23.93 46.88
C VAL A 178 -1.35 -25.45 46.70
N MET A 179 -0.22 -25.89 46.15
CA MET A 179 0.13 -27.32 46.04
C MET A 179 0.57 -27.97 47.36
N GLY A 180 0.66 -27.23 48.46
CA GLY A 180 1.10 -27.74 49.76
C GLY A 180 2.60 -28.03 49.88
N ARG A 181 3.41 -27.60 48.89
CA ARG A 181 4.87 -27.78 48.79
C ARG A 181 5.59 -26.63 49.51
N LEU A 182 5.47 -26.61 50.84
CA LEU A 182 5.87 -25.48 51.68
C LEU A 182 7.35 -25.13 51.56
N SER A 183 8.26 -26.10 51.50
CA SER A 183 9.70 -25.85 51.39
C SER A 183 10.03 -25.10 50.09
N LYS A 184 9.47 -25.55 48.95
CA LYS A 184 9.64 -24.90 47.64
C LYS A 184 9.01 -23.50 47.63
N SER A 185 7.82 -23.36 48.23
CA SER A 185 7.14 -22.07 48.38
C SER A 185 7.96 -21.07 49.18
N TYR A 186 8.48 -21.48 50.34
CA TYR A 186 9.20 -20.59 51.26
C TYR A 186 10.56 -20.19 50.68
N LEU A 187 11.24 -21.08 49.93
CA LEU A 187 12.42 -20.73 49.14
C LEU A 187 12.11 -19.61 48.14
N ALA A 188 11.02 -19.73 47.40
CA ALA A 188 10.60 -18.76 46.40
C ALA A 188 10.17 -17.42 47.04
N TYR A 189 9.44 -17.44 48.17
CA TYR A 189 9.11 -16.23 48.95
C TYR A 189 10.35 -15.49 49.42
N ASN A 190 11.31 -16.19 50.02
CA ASN A 190 12.56 -15.58 50.46
C ASN A 190 13.33 -14.98 49.28
N MET A 191 13.33 -15.63 48.12
CA MET A 191 13.97 -15.09 46.93
C MET A 191 13.24 -13.84 46.43
N ALA A 192 11.90 -13.83 46.38
CA ALA A 192 11.10 -12.67 45.99
C ALA A 192 11.41 -11.45 46.88
N ILE A 193 11.48 -11.67 48.19
CA ILE A 193 11.82 -10.63 49.18
C ILE A 193 13.25 -10.13 48.99
N LEU A 194 14.20 -11.01 48.69
CA LEU A 194 15.58 -10.60 48.39
C LEU A 194 15.70 -9.81 47.06
N MET A 195 14.85 -10.09 46.07
CA MET A 195 14.90 -9.38 44.79
C MET A 195 14.27 -7.98 44.88
N ASN A 196 13.21 -7.84 45.69
CA ASN A 196 12.56 -6.56 45.93
C ASN A 196 12.03 -6.50 47.38
N PRO A 197 12.81 -5.98 48.35
CA PRO A 197 12.39 -5.92 49.75
C PRO A 197 11.20 -4.97 49.95
N GLU A 198 10.00 -5.52 50.04
CA GLU A 198 8.77 -4.79 50.34
C GLU A 198 8.09 -5.35 51.59
N ILE A 199 7.55 -4.47 52.45
CA ILE A 199 6.80 -4.87 53.65
C ILE A 199 5.65 -5.80 53.26
N LYS A 200 4.97 -5.53 52.14
CA LYS A 200 3.84 -6.32 51.65
C LYS A 200 4.22 -7.78 51.41
N LEU A 201 5.41 -8.05 50.85
CA LEU A 201 5.89 -9.43 50.62
C LEU A 201 6.20 -10.16 51.92
N LEU A 202 6.78 -9.46 52.90
CA LEU A 202 7.02 -10.00 54.25
C LEU A 202 5.70 -10.37 54.93
N THR A 203 4.72 -9.47 54.90
CA THR A 203 3.39 -9.70 55.48
C THR A 203 2.66 -10.84 54.77
N GLU A 204 2.77 -10.94 53.43
CA GLU A 204 2.19 -12.05 52.68
C GLU A 204 2.85 -13.39 53.06
N PHE A 205 4.17 -13.42 53.17
CA PHE A 205 4.91 -14.61 53.57
C PHE A 205 4.55 -15.05 54.99
N GLU A 206 4.48 -14.11 55.94
CA GLU A 206 4.05 -14.36 57.32
C GLU A 206 2.61 -14.89 57.40
N SER A 207 1.71 -14.33 56.59
CA SER A 207 0.31 -14.80 56.49
C SER A 207 0.21 -16.23 55.96
N CYS A 208 1.07 -16.61 55.03
CA CYS A 208 1.15 -17.98 54.50
C CYS A 208 1.67 -18.96 55.56
N ILE A 209 2.69 -18.55 56.33
CA ILE A 209 3.25 -19.36 57.42
C ILE A 209 2.20 -19.60 58.52
N THR A 210 1.51 -18.55 58.96
CA THR A 210 0.59 -18.59 60.11
C THR A 210 -0.78 -19.22 59.81
N GLY A 211 -1.06 -19.57 58.56
CA GLY A 211 -2.37 -20.07 58.16
C GLY A 211 -3.46 -18.99 58.17
N ALA A 212 -3.14 -17.72 58.41
CA ALA A 212 -4.10 -16.60 58.38
C ALA A 212 -4.77 -16.42 57.00
N ARG A 213 -4.24 -17.07 55.96
CA ARG A 213 -4.75 -17.11 54.58
C ARG A 213 -5.81 -18.20 54.32
N ASP A 214 -6.33 -18.88 55.35
CA ASP A 214 -7.33 -19.97 55.27
C ASP A 214 -8.64 -19.62 54.52
N SER A 215 -8.87 -18.35 54.18
CA SER A 215 -10.03 -17.91 53.38
C SER A 215 -9.88 -18.09 51.86
N LEU A 216 -8.70 -18.46 51.35
CA LEU A 216 -8.49 -18.82 49.93
C LEU A 216 -8.34 -20.34 49.77
N THR A 217 -9.51 -21.01 49.80
CA THR A 217 -9.85 -22.29 49.14
C THR A 217 -8.97 -23.51 49.40
N LYS A 218 -9.54 -24.52 50.09
CA LYS A 218 -9.19 -25.96 50.14
C LYS A 218 -7.74 -26.25 49.68
N GLN A 219 -6.82 -26.52 50.62
CA GLN A 219 -5.54 -27.15 50.30
C GLN A 219 -5.81 -28.38 49.42
N HIS A 220 -5.56 -28.24 48.12
CA HIS A 220 -5.59 -29.35 47.21
C HIS A 220 -4.26 -30.06 47.42
N LEU A 221 -4.30 -31.20 48.09
CA LEU A 221 -3.13 -32.04 48.26
C LEU A 221 -2.85 -32.71 46.91
N TYR A 222 -2.17 -31.98 46.02
CA TYR A 222 -1.71 -32.52 44.75
C TYR A 222 -0.59 -33.52 45.03
N LEU A 223 -0.75 -34.75 44.54
CA LEU A 223 0.28 -35.78 44.64
C LEU A 223 1.51 -35.27 43.88
N ARG A 224 2.68 -35.30 44.53
CA ARG A 224 3.93 -35.05 43.82
C ARG A 224 4.07 -36.10 42.72
N HIS A 225 4.37 -35.66 41.50
CA HIS A 225 4.85 -36.58 40.48
C HIS A 225 6.13 -37.26 40.98
N ASN A 226 6.45 -38.45 40.48
CA ASN A 226 7.71 -39.15 40.79
C ASN A 226 8.90 -38.28 40.35
N GLU A 227 9.30 -37.35 41.22
CA GLU A 227 10.45 -36.47 41.10
C GLU A 227 11.65 -37.15 41.77
N ASP A 228 12.83 -36.98 41.18
CA ASP A 228 14.07 -37.34 41.85
C ASP A 228 14.16 -36.61 43.20
N ASN A 229 14.55 -37.33 44.26
CA ASN A 229 14.65 -36.83 45.64
C ASN A 229 13.33 -36.35 46.29
N ALA A 230 12.17 -36.88 45.90
CA ALA A 230 10.88 -36.56 46.54
C ALA A 230 10.91 -36.68 48.08
N GLU A 231 11.57 -37.71 48.62
CA GLU A 231 11.71 -37.94 50.08
C GLU A 231 12.40 -36.76 50.81
N LYS A 232 13.44 -36.17 50.20
CA LYS A 232 14.15 -34.99 50.75
C LYS A 232 13.19 -33.83 50.93
N TRP A 233 12.43 -33.54 49.89
CA TRP A 233 11.49 -32.45 49.88
C TRP A 233 10.28 -32.71 50.78
N GLU A 234 9.87 -33.97 50.98
CA GLU A 234 8.81 -34.34 51.93
C GLU A 234 9.28 -34.15 53.38
N ALA A 235 10.51 -34.56 53.69
CA ALA A 235 11.12 -34.34 55.00
C ALA A 235 11.21 -32.84 55.35
N LEU A 236 11.59 -32.00 54.38
CA LEU A 236 11.59 -30.55 54.56
C LEU A 236 10.18 -30.00 54.76
N ASP A 237 9.19 -30.43 53.98
CA ASP A 237 7.79 -30.00 54.17
C ASP A 237 7.26 -30.40 55.55
N LEU A 238 7.52 -31.62 56.01
CA LEU A 238 7.16 -32.08 57.36
C LEU A 238 7.84 -31.23 58.44
N LEU A 239 9.11 -30.88 58.24
CA LEU A 239 9.84 -29.99 59.15
C LEU A 239 9.18 -28.60 59.20
N MET A 240 8.82 -28.03 58.05
CA MET A 240 8.14 -26.72 58.01
C MET A 240 6.76 -26.76 58.67
N ARG A 241 6.05 -27.90 58.57
CA ARG A 241 4.74 -28.14 59.22
C ARG A 241 4.82 -28.43 60.72
N SER A 242 5.99 -28.78 61.24
CA SER A 242 6.16 -29.12 62.66
C SER A 242 5.96 -27.93 63.61
N GLU A 243 5.86 -26.71 63.07
CA GLU A 243 5.73 -25.45 63.80
C GLU A 243 6.85 -25.19 64.81
N LEU A 244 7.99 -25.89 64.71
CA LEU A 244 9.13 -25.73 65.63
C LEU A 244 9.60 -24.27 65.73
N ALA A 245 9.59 -23.53 64.63
CA ALA A 245 9.97 -22.12 64.57
C ALA A 245 8.90 -21.14 65.09
N PHE A 246 7.71 -21.61 65.47
CA PHE A 246 6.69 -20.78 66.13
C PHE A 246 6.96 -20.65 67.63
N ASN A 247 7.69 -21.61 68.20
CA ASN A 247 8.05 -21.59 69.61
C ASN A 247 9.11 -20.51 69.86
N GLU A 248 8.85 -19.59 70.79
CA GLU A 248 9.79 -18.55 71.19
C GLU A 248 11.10 -19.09 71.79
N LYS A 249 11.13 -20.37 72.23
CA LYS A 249 12.35 -21.06 72.69
C LYS A 249 13.11 -21.76 71.57
N PHE A 250 12.69 -21.62 70.31
CA PHE A 250 13.41 -22.15 69.17
C PHE A 250 14.85 -21.62 69.15
N ARG A 251 15.82 -22.50 68.91
CA ARG A 251 17.24 -22.13 68.87
C ARG A 251 17.56 -21.38 67.58
N PHE A 252 17.23 -20.09 67.58
CA PHE A 252 17.49 -19.16 66.49
C PHE A 252 18.79 -18.40 66.75
N GLN A 253 19.70 -18.38 65.77
CA GLN A 253 20.99 -17.68 65.87
C GLN A 253 21.00 -16.36 65.08
N GLY A 254 19.84 -15.88 64.62
CA GLY A 254 19.75 -14.65 63.85
C GLY A 254 19.52 -13.40 64.71
N ASP A 255 19.94 -12.24 64.20
CA ASP A 255 19.88 -10.98 64.95
C ASP A 255 18.47 -10.36 65.00
N LEU A 256 17.60 -10.71 64.05
CA LEU A 256 16.23 -10.22 63.92
C LEU A 256 15.27 -11.40 64.10
N ASP A 257 14.68 -11.54 65.29
CA ASP A 257 13.78 -12.65 65.67
C ASP A 257 12.32 -12.32 65.29
N PHE A 258 11.97 -12.61 64.04
CA PHE A 258 10.62 -12.57 63.50
C PHE A 258 10.20 -13.99 63.15
N LEU A 259 8.90 -14.27 63.06
CA LEU A 259 8.42 -15.60 62.69
C LEU A 259 8.95 -16.05 61.32
N THR A 260 8.91 -15.14 60.35
CA THR A 260 9.46 -15.33 59.00
C THR A 260 10.97 -15.61 59.03
N SER A 261 11.75 -14.93 59.89
CA SER A 261 13.20 -15.16 59.97
C SER A 261 13.55 -16.49 60.66
N ARG A 262 12.81 -16.89 61.71
CA ARG A 262 12.93 -18.22 62.33
C ARG A 262 12.62 -19.34 61.34
N GLN A 263 11.56 -19.18 60.55
CA GLN A 263 11.17 -20.15 59.52
C GLN A 263 12.20 -20.25 58.40
N SER A 264 12.66 -19.12 57.87
CA SER A 264 13.74 -19.11 56.87
C SER A 264 15.02 -19.77 57.41
N TYR A 265 15.39 -19.49 58.66
CA TYR A 265 16.55 -20.13 59.29
C TYR A 265 16.37 -21.63 59.47
N LEU A 266 15.20 -22.09 59.94
CA LEU A 266 14.88 -23.52 60.07
C LEU A 266 15.02 -24.22 58.71
N LEU A 267 14.48 -23.63 57.65
CA LEU A 267 14.59 -24.18 56.30
C LEU A 267 16.05 -24.21 55.82
N PHE A 268 16.74 -23.07 55.85
CA PHE A 268 18.08 -22.92 55.28
C PHE A 268 19.16 -23.74 55.99
N THR A 269 18.99 -24.00 57.29
CA THR A 269 19.96 -24.82 58.06
C THR A 269 19.71 -26.32 57.96
N ASN A 270 18.56 -26.75 57.45
CA ASN A 270 18.20 -28.17 57.31
C ASN A 270 18.17 -28.64 55.85
N MET A 271 18.33 -27.73 54.89
CA MET A 271 18.45 -28.07 53.49
C MET A 271 19.92 -28.33 53.12
N ASN A 272 20.19 -29.50 52.52
CA ASN A 272 21.50 -29.85 52.01
C ASN A 272 21.53 -29.65 50.49
N TYR A 273 22.50 -28.88 50.00
CA TYR A 273 22.75 -28.75 48.57
C TYR A 273 23.29 -30.08 48.01
N ASP A 274 22.65 -30.56 46.92
CA ASP A 274 23.03 -31.78 46.22
C ASP A 274 23.37 -31.46 44.76
N ALA A 275 24.64 -31.57 44.36
CA ALA A 275 25.05 -31.23 43.00
C ALA A 275 24.45 -32.15 41.91
N SER A 276 23.93 -33.33 42.27
CA SER A 276 23.33 -34.28 41.33
C SER A 276 21.86 -33.98 41.00
N ASP A 277 21.15 -33.26 41.87
CA ASP A 277 19.77 -32.82 41.65
C ASP A 277 19.74 -31.64 40.69
N THR A 278 19.39 -31.90 39.43
CA THR A 278 19.38 -30.92 38.33
C THR A 278 18.20 -29.94 38.35
N SER A 279 17.28 -30.05 39.32
CA SER A 279 16.13 -29.14 39.43
C SER A 279 16.59 -27.71 39.66
N LEU A 280 15.84 -26.74 39.10
CA LEU A 280 16.14 -25.32 39.34
C LEU A 280 15.95 -24.97 40.83
N TYR A 281 15.05 -25.66 41.54
CA TYR A 281 14.91 -25.52 43.00
C TYR A 281 16.22 -25.76 43.73
N ASN A 282 16.89 -26.86 43.40
CA ASN A 282 18.13 -27.21 44.07
C ASN A 282 19.32 -26.39 43.53
N GLN A 283 19.41 -26.20 42.22
CA GLN A 283 20.54 -25.54 41.56
C GLN A 283 20.57 -24.01 41.71
N LEU A 284 19.41 -23.38 41.92
CA LEU A 284 19.30 -21.94 42.23
C LEU A 284 19.05 -21.73 43.72
N TYR A 285 17.88 -22.14 44.24
CA TYR A 285 17.45 -21.71 45.56
C TYR A 285 18.21 -22.41 46.68
N VAL A 286 18.24 -23.76 46.68
CA VAL A 286 18.93 -24.51 47.74
C VAL A 286 20.39 -24.13 47.78
N ARG A 287 21.03 -24.15 46.60
CA ARG A 287 22.42 -23.73 46.43
C ARG A 287 22.70 -22.34 46.98
N PHE A 288 21.87 -21.34 46.61
CA PHE A 288 22.05 -19.95 47.01
C PHE A 288 21.94 -19.76 48.52
N PHE A 289 20.87 -20.23 49.15
CA PHE A 289 20.68 -20.02 50.59
C PHE A 289 21.62 -20.90 51.44
N ASP A 290 22.00 -22.10 50.98
CA ASP A 290 23.05 -22.91 51.63
C ASP A 290 24.41 -22.19 51.61
N SER A 291 24.79 -21.61 50.46
CA SER A 291 25.98 -20.74 50.36
C SER A 291 25.89 -19.53 51.28
N MET A 292 24.72 -18.87 51.37
CA MET A 292 24.50 -17.74 52.26
C MET A 292 24.69 -18.09 53.75
N ILE A 293 24.24 -19.28 54.18
CA ILE A 293 24.48 -19.78 55.55
C ILE A 293 25.97 -20.07 55.77
N LYS A 294 26.61 -20.78 54.85
CA LYS A 294 28.04 -21.15 54.94
C LYS A 294 28.96 -19.94 54.98
N GLU A 295 28.64 -18.91 54.22
CA GLU A 295 29.37 -17.63 54.20
C GLU A 295 29.00 -16.70 55.35
N LYS A 296 28.11 -17.12 56.27
CA LYS A 296 27.66 -16.35 57.44
C LYS A 296 26.98 -15.03 57.07
N LEU A 297 26.32 -14.99 55.91
CA LEU A 297 25.64 -13.79 55.39
C LEU A 297 24.17 -13.68 55.80
N PHE A 298 23.64 -14.69 56.50
CA PHE A 298 22.22 -14.74 56.89
C PHE A 298 21.75 -13.50 57.65
N ASN A 299 22.51 -13.03 58.66
CA ASN A 299 22.11 -11.83 59.41
C ASN A 299 22.05 -10.58 58.53
N THR A 300 23.06 -10.37 57.67
CA THR A 300 23.05 -9.27 56.70
C THR A 300 21.85 -9.35 55.75
N SER A 301 21.50 -10.56 55.29
CA SER A 301 20.32 -10.78 54.45
C SER A 301 19.00 -10.43 55.14
N LEU A 302 18.90 -10.66 56.46
CA LEU A 302 17.73 -10.25 57.25
C LEU A 302 17.65 -8.72 57.34
N TYR A 303 18.74 -8.02 57.66
CA TYR A 303 18.70 -6.56 57.68
C TYR A 303 18.38 -5.96 56.31
N TYR A 304 18.84 -6.57 55.22
CA TYR A 304 18.47 -6.18 53.87
C TYR A 304 16.98 -6.42 53.60
N SER A 305 16.48 -7.63 53.86
CA SER A 305 15.10 -8.03 53.54
C SER A 305 14.05 -7.26 54.34
N TYR A 306 14.39 -6.82 55.56
CA TYR A 306 13.48 -6.14 56.49
C TYR A 306 13.71 -4.63 56.53
N ASN A 307 14.47 -4.07 55.57
CA ASN A 307 14.89 -2.67 55.59
C ASN A 307 13.73 -1.66 55.52
N GLN A 308 12.57 -2.07 55.02
CA GLN A 308 11.38 -1.23 54.93
C GLN A 308 10.58 -1.18 56.25
N LEU A 309 10.86 -2.06 57.22
CA LEU A 309 10.15 -2.01 58.50
C LEU A 309 10.53 -0.76 59.29
N GLU A 310 9.56 -0.12 59.92
CA GLU A 310 9.77 1.00 60.85
C GLU A 310 10.36 0.53 62.18
N ASN A 311 11.59 0.01 62.15
CA ASN A 311 12.29 -0.53 63.30
C ASN A 311 13.64 0.17 63.51
N GLU A 312 13.81 0.85 64.64
CA GLU A 312 15.02 1.61 64.98
C GLU A 312 16.29 0.75 65.02
N LYS A 313 16.19 -0.52 65.43
CA LYS A 313 17.35 -1.44 65.42
C LYS A 313 17.83 -1.68 63.99
N ILE A 314 16.89 -1.89 63.06
CA ILE A 314 17.18 -2.14 61.65
C ILE A 314 17.78 -0.89 61.00
N LYS A 315 17.15 0.27 61.18
CA LYS A 315 17.62 1.56 60.64
C LYS A 315 19.04 1.90 61.11
N ASN A 316 19.30 1.80 62.42
CA ASN A 316 20.62 2.07 63.00
C ASN A 316 21.67 1.06 62.53
N TRP A 317 21.31 -0.22 62.37
CA TRP A 317 22.24 -1.22 61.85
C TRP A 317 22.61 -0.93 60.39
N ILE A 318 21.62 -0.66 59.53
CA ILE A 318 21.81 -0.36 58.10
C ILE A 318 22.73 0.86 57.93
N GLN A 319 22.49 1.93 58.68
CA GLN A 319 23.29 3.15 58.61
C GLN A 319 24.78 2.91 58.97
N ASN A 320 25.04 2.03 59.95
CA ASN A 320 26.39 1.71 60.40
C ASN A 320 27.07 0.59 59.60
N ASN A 321 26.33 -0.14 58.75
CA ASN A 321 26.81 -1.32 58.03
C ASN A 321 26.54 -1.26 56.52
N ILE A 322 26.50 -0.06 55.93
CA ILE A 322 26.15 0.13 54.52
C ILE A 322 27.10 -0.61 53.56
N GLU A 323 28.39 -0.70 53.89
CA GLU A 323 29.36 -1.46 53.09
C GLU A 323 29.14 -2.97 53.16
N ASN A 324 28.68 -3.48 54.32
CA ASN A 324 28.31 -4.90 54.45
C ASN A 324 27.07 -5.22 53.59
N LEU A 325 26.10 -4.30 53.53
CA LEU A 325 24.93 -4.43 52.66
C LEU A 325 25.31 -4.36 51.18
N ARG A 326 26.14 -3.40 50.77
CA ARG A 326 26.65 -3.34 49.39
C ARG A 326 27.38 -4.62 49.01
N SER A 327 28.25 -5.10 49.88
CA SER A 327 28.99 -6.36 49.68
C SER A 327 28.05 -7.56 49.57
N PHE A 328 26.98 -7.61 50.38
CA PHE A 328 25.98 -8.67 50.30
C PHE A 328 25.14 -8.60 49.01
N ILE A 329 24.73 -7.41 48.57
CA ILE A 329 23.99 -7.22 47.31
C ILE A 329 24.87 -7.65 46.14
N GLU A 330 26.13 -7.21 46.12
CA GLU A 330 27.08 -7.58 45.08
C GLU A 330 27.37 -9.08 45.09
N TRP A 331 27.61 -9.68 46.26
CA TRP A 331 27.75 -11.14 46.40
C TRP A 331 26.52 -11.88 45.89
N SER A 332 25.31 -11.42 46.24
CA SER A 332 24.06 -12.07 45.83
C SER A 332 23.90 -12.04 44.33
N LYS A 333 24.09 -10.85 43.72
CA LYS A 333 24.00 -10.63 42.28
C LYS A 333 25.03 -11.46 41.52
N THR A 334 26.31 -11.38 41.91
CA THR A 334 27.40 -12.11 41.25
C THR A 334 27.23 -13.62 41.38
N THR A 335 26.76 -14.11 42.52
CA THR A 335 26.49 -15.53 42.76
C THR A 335 25.40 -16.06 41.84
N ILE A 336 24.25 -15.38 41.77
CA ILE A 336 23.12 -15.80 40.92
C ILE A 336 23.50 -15.68 39.44
N GLN A 337 24.19 -14.59 39.05
CA GLN A 337 24.69 -14.41 37.68
C GLN A 337 25.67 -15.51 37.29
N LYS A 338 26.56 -15.93 38.20
CA LYS A 338 27.46 -17.06 37.98
C LYS A 338 26.66 -18.33 37.72
N TYR A 339 25.73 -18.71 38.60
CA TYR A 339 24.93 -19.93 38.43
C TYR A 339 24.17 -19.91 37.10
N ARG A 340 23.54 -18.77 36.77
CA ARG A 340 22.83 -18.56 35.51
C ARG A 340 23.76 -18.70 34.30
N ALA A 341 24.92 -18.06 34.30
CA ALA A 341 25.87 -18.13 33.18
C ALA A 341 26.27 -19.57 32.85
N TYR A 342 26.40 -20.44 33.85
CA TYR A 342 26.71 -21.87 33.68
C TYR A 342 25.48 -22.76 33.42
N GLY A 343 24.30 -22.17 33.22
CA GLY A 343 23.05 -22.88 32.95
C GLY A 343 22.46 -23.60 34.16
N TYR A 344 22.81 -23.15 35.38
CA TYR A 344 22.46 -23.79 36.65
C TYR A 344 22.94 -25.25 36.73
N ASN A 345 24.14 -25.51 36.19
CA ASN A 345 24.76 -26.82 36.19
C ASN A 345 26.20 -26.76 36.75
N PRO A 346 26.50 -27.42 37.88
CA PRO A 346 27.81 -27.39 38.53
C PRO A 346 28.90 -28.09 37.72
N VAL A 347 28.54 -29.06 36.87
CA VAL A 347 29.48 -29.73 35.96
C VAL A 347 30.03 -28.71 34.96
N ASN A 348 29.15 -27.87 34.42
CA ASN A 348 29.55 -26.80 33.50
C ASN A 348 30.43 -25.76 34.19
N GLU A 349 30.11 -25.39 35.43
CA GLU A 349 30.92 -24.45 36.22
C GLU A 349 32.32 -25.01 36.51
N THR A 350 32.42 -26.29 36.88
CA THR A 350 33.71 -26.96 37.14
C THR A 350 34.54 -27.08 35.86
N ALA A 351 33.89 -27.32 34.73
CA ALA A 351 34.52 -27.37 33.41
C ALA A 351 34.70 -25.99 32.75
N GLN A 352 34.28 -24.91 33.42
CA GLN A 352 34.32 -23.54 32.91
C GLN A 352 33.60 -23.34 31.56
N TYR A 353 32.43 -23.98 31.41
CA TYR A 353 31.56 -23.87 30.24
C TYR A 353 30.35 -22.97 30.48
N LYS A 354 30.39 -21.72 30.02
CA LYS A 354 29.20 -20.86 30.03
C LYS A 354 28.17 -21.38 29.02
N MET A 355 26.90 -21.38 29.41
CA MET A 355 25.75 -21.88 28.64
C MET A 355 24.76 -20.79 28.26
N LEU A 356 24.49 -19.84 29.17
CA LEU A 356 23.56 -18.74 28.93
C LEU A 356 24.36 -17.44 28.82
N HIS A 357 24.12 -16.69 27.74
CA HIS A 357 24.89 -15.50 27.38
C HIS A 357 23.96 -14.30 27.33
N PHE A 358 24.32 -13.22 28.02
CA PHE A 358 23.51 -12.01 28.17
C PHE A 358 24.32 -10.76 27.80
N ASP A 359 23.64 -9.69 27.40
CA ASP A 359 24.24 -8.37 27.23
C ASP A 359 24.34 -7.60 28.55
N GLU A 360 24.78 -6.33 28.47
CA GLU A 360 24.88 -5.41 29.60
C GLU A 360 23.52 -5.03 30.22
N ASN A 361 22.42 -5.19 29.48
CA ASN A 361 21.06 -4.86 29.88
C ASN A 361 20.25 -6.09 30.36
N ASP A 362 20.93 -7.21 30.62
CA ASP A 362 20.32 -8.48 31.07
C ASP A 362 19.38 -9.12 30.02
N VAL A 363 19.64 -8.86 28.74
CA VAL A 363 18.92 -9.47 27.60
C VAL A 363 19.65 -10.73 27.18
N LEU A 364 18.91 -11.84 27.02
CA LEU A 364 19.47 -13.10 26.55
C LEU A 364 19.91 -12.96 25.08
N LEU A 365 21.21 -13.14 24.83
CA LEU A 365 21.82 -13.12 23.50
C LEU A 365 21.89 -14.52 22.89
N GLY A 366 22.09 -15.54 23.70
CA GLY A 366 22.14 -16.91 23.20
C GLY A 366 22.31 -17.98 24.26
N ILE A 367 22.10 -19.21 23.81
CA ILE A 367 22.17 -20.45 24.59
C ILE A 367 23.08 -21.40 23.84
N GLY A 368 24.21 -21.76 24.44
CA GLY A 368 25.18 -22.68 23.85
C GLY A 368 26.47 -22.75 24.65
N ARG A 369 27.25 -23.81 24.43
CA ARG A 369 28.46 -24.07 25.22
C ARG A 369 29.61 -23.18 24.77
N MET A 370 30.18 -22.42 25.70
CA MET A 370 31.35 -21.56 25.50
C MET A 370 32.41 -21.84 26.57
N GLN A 371 33.63 -22.23 26.16
CA GLN A 371 34.76 -22.39 27.07
C GLN A 371 35.24 -21.00 27.53
N GLU A 372 35.30 -20.79 28.85
CA GLU A 372 35.84 -19.55 29.43
C GLU A 372 37.38 -19.53 29.35
N GLY A 373 37.94 -18.38 28.93
CA GLY A 373 39.38 -18.15 28.78
C GLY A 373 39.69 -16.86 28.02
N ASN A 374 40.98 -16.51 27.89
CA ASN A 374 41.43 -15.29 27.18
C ASN A 374 40.91 -15.20 25.73
N ASN A 375 40.74 -16.36 25.07
CA ASN A 375 40.00 -16.51 23.83
C ASN A 375 38.85 -17.48 24.11
N SER A 376 37.67 -16.98 24.44
CA SER A 376 36.51 -17.84 24.69
C SER A 376 36.10 -18.55 23.40
N ILE A 377 35.85 -19.87 23.46
CA ILE A 377 35.60 -20.70 22.27
C ILE A 377 34.19 -21.25 22.34
N LYS A 378 33.36 -20.99 21.31
CA LYS A 378 32.04 -21.61 21.17
C LYS A 378 32.14 -23.04 20.63
N ASP A 379 31.32 -23.94 21.13
CA ASP A 379 31.27 -25.32 20.65
C ASP A 379 29.88 -25.96 20.85
N GLY A 380 29.51 -26.92 20.01
CA GLY A 380 28.22 -27.62 20.09
C GLY A 380 27.05 -26.84 19.48
N ASN A 381 25.83 -27.22 19.86
CA ASN A 381 24.61 -26.57 19.39
C ASN A 381 24.43 -25.20 20.06
N TRP A 382 24.07 -24.20 19.26
CA TRP A 382 23.80 -22.85 19.69
C TRP A 382 22.43 -22.37 19.20
N ILE A 383 21.77 -21.61 20.06
CA ILE A 383 20.55 -20.83 19.77
C ILE A 383 20.90 -19.38 20.07
N ILE A 384 20.74 -18.49 19.10
CA ILE A 384 20.90 -17.04 19.27
C ILE A 384 19.52 -16.43 19.34
N THR A 385 19.32 -15.47 20.24
CA THR A 385 18.01 -14.88 20.55
C THR A 385 18.00 -13.38 20.35
N ARG A 386 16.82 -12.83 20.04
CA ARG A 386 16.57 -11.37 20.01
C ARG A 386 16.07 -10.87 21.36
N GLY A 387 16.08 -9.54 21.54
CA GLY A 387 15.61 -8.91 22.77
C GLY A 387 14.15 -9.18 23.14
N ASN A 388 13.29 -9.42 22.15
CA ASN A 388 11.90 -9.82 22.37
C ASN A 388 11.72 -11.32 22.74
N GLY A 389 12.81 -12.10 22.75
CA GLY A 389 12.80 -13.53 23.07
C GLY A 389 12.49 -14.46 21.89
N SER A 390 12.41 -13.95 20.66
CA SER A 390 12.41 -14.80 19.46
C SER A 390 13.80 -15.40 19.21
N VAL A 391 13.86 -16.54 18.51
CA VAL A 391 15.11 -17.12 18.02
C VAL A 391 15.54 -16.36 16.76
N SER A 392 16.76 -15.85 16.72
CA SER A 392 17.35 -15.28 15.51
C SER A 392 18.10 -16.34 14.71
N GLU A 393 18.86 -17.20 15.37
CA GLU A 393 19.71 -18.16 14.68
C GLU A 393 19.83 -19.47 15.45
N ARG A 394 20.13 -20.56 14.73
CA ARG A 394 20.46 -21.85 15.31
C ARG A 394 21.46 -22.58 14.42
N GLY A 395 22.50 -23.13 15.03
CA GLY A 395 23.45 -23.97 14.31
C GLY A 395 24.45 -24.65 15.24
N PHE A 396 25.50 -25.20 14.65
CA PHE A 396 26.56 -25.90 15.37
C PHE A 396 27.89 -25.17 15.21
N TYR A 397 28.58 -24.94 16.33
CA TYR A 397 29.97 -24.49 16.33
C TYR A 397 30.91 -25.66 16.61
N LYS A 398 32.04 -25.66 15.90
CA LYS A 398 33.17 -26.55 16.15
C LYS A 398 34.42 -25.70 16.33
N ASN A 399 34.93 -25.60 17.56
CA ASN A 399 36.07 -24.74 17.89
C ASN A 399 35.91 -23.30 17.36
N ASP A 400 34.79 -22.66 17.72
CA ASP A 400 34.40 -21.30 17.33
C ASP A 400 34.03 -21.08 15.86
N ALA A 401 34.21 -22.09 15.00
CA ALA A 401 33.83 -22.04 13.59
C ALA A 401 32.44 -22.65 13.37
N SER A 402 31.56 -21.96 12.63
CA SER A 402 30.26 -22.53 12.21
C SER A 402 30.47 -23.76 11.34
N GLU A 403 29.70 -24.82 11.55
CA GLU A 403 29.86 -26.11 10.88
C GLU A 403 28.48 -26.73 10.57
N GLY A 404 28.31 -27.25 9.36
CA GLY A 404 27.08 -27.92 8.93
C GLY A 404 25.94 -26.94 8.65
N ASP A 405 24.71 -27.37 8.99
CA ASP A 405 23.50 -26.58 8.75
C ASP A 405 23.36 -25.46 9.77
N TRP A 406 23.12 -24.25 9.27
CA TRP A 406 22.89 -23.05 10.06
C TRP A 406 21.59 -22.39 9.61
N TYR A 407 20.70 -22.11 10.55
CA TYR A 407 19.39 -21.54 10.28
C TYR A 407 19.30 -20.14 10.86
N ILE A 408 18.81 -19.20 10.06
CA ILE A 408 18.42 -17.86 10.49
C ILE A 408 16.91 -17.79 10.40
N TYR A 409 16.25 -17.23 11.42
CA TYR A 409 14.79 -17.20 11.56
C TYR A 409 14.28 -15.77 11.54
N ASN A 410 13.08 -15.57 10.99
CA ASN A 410 12.30 -14.34 11.13
C ASN A 410 11.74 -14.21 12.55
N GLU A 411 11.18 -13.04 12.90
CA GLU A 411 10.62 -12.80 14.25
C GLU A 411 9.38 -13.64 14.57
N ASP A 412 8.69 -14.13 13.54
CA ASP A 412 7.54 -15.05 13.65
C ASP A 412 7.95 -16.50 13.93
N GLY A 413 9.25 -16.80 13.88
CA GLY A 413 9.82 -18.13 14.11
C GLY A 413 9.99 -18.98 12.85
N ASN A 414 9.65 -18.48 11.67
CA ASN A 414 9.85 -19.20 10.41
C ASN A 414 11.31 -19.07 9.91
N PRO A 415 11.92 -20.11 9.31
CA PRO A 415 13.26 -20.00 8.74
C PRO A 415 13.33 -18.95 7.62
N ALA A 416 14.18 -17.95 7.79
CA ALA A 416 14.51 -16.94 6.78
C ALA A 416 15.65 -17.41 5.87
N GLN A 417 16.63 -18.12 6.45
CA GLN A 417 17.76 -18.66 5.70
C GLN A 417 18.18 -20.03 6.24
N HIS A 418 18.67 -20.86 5.34
CA HIS A 418 19.39 -22.11 5.62
C HIS A 418 20.74 -22.02 4.92
N LEU A 419 21.78 -21.83 5.71
CA LEU A 419 23.16 -21.73 5.27
C LEU A 419 23.89 -23.03 5.57
N LYS A 420 24.91 -23.32 4.79
CA LYS A 420 25.75 -24.50 4.97
C LYS A 420 27.21 -24.09 5.13
N PHE A 421 27.81 -24.45 6.26
CA PHE A 421 29.19 -24.10 6.60
C PHE A 421 30.09 -25.33 6.67
N LEU A 422 31.37 -25.11 6.36
CA LEU A 422 32.48 -26.02 6.64
C LEU A 422 33.66 -25.21 7.15
N GLY A 423 34.06 -25.42 8.41
CA GLY A 423 35.16 -24.68 9.03
C GLY A 423 34.96 -23.15 9.06
N GLY A 424 33.72 -22.69 9.27
CA GLY A 424 33.37 -21.27 9.34
C GLY A 424 33.18 -20.58 7.99
N VAL A 425 33.30 -21.32 6.88
CA VAL A 425 33.16 -20.80 5.52
C VAL A 425 31.94 -21.44 4.83
N LEU A 426 31.20 -20.68 4.01
CA LEU A 426 30.05 -21.21 3.28
C LEU A 426 30.48 -22.26 2.24
N GLU A 427 29.87 -23.44 2.29
CA GLU A 427 30.20 -24.58 1.43
C GLU A 427 28.93 -25.39 1.09
N GLY A 428 28.60 -25.47 -0.20
CA GLY A 428 27.40 -26.12 -0.71
C GLY A 428 26.23 -25.17 -0.98
N GLU A 429 25.02 -25.71 -1.07
CA GLU A 429 23.82 -24.94 -1.40
C GLU A 429 23.25 -24.25 -0.16
N SER A 430 23.25 -22.92 -0.16
CA SER A 430 22.53 -22.10 0.82
C SER A 430 21.21 -21.64 0.22
N ARG A 431 20.18 -21.48 1.05
CA ARG A 431 18.84 -21.06 0.66
C ARG A 431 18.37 -19.90 1.52
N ALA A 432 17.68 -18.95 0.90
CA ALA A 432 16.86 -17.99 1.60
C ALA A 432 15.38 -18.30 1.31
N PHE A 433 14.50 -17.92 2.23
CA PHE A 433 13.07 -18.20 2.15
C PHE A 433 12.26 -16.92 2.34
N HIS A 434 11.13 -16.87 1.63
CA HIS A 434 10.07 -15.91 1.89
C HIS A 434 9.29 -16.29 3.17
N PRO A 435 8.50 -15.37 3.76
CA PRO A 435 7.67 -15.66 4.93
C PRO A 435 6.70 -16.84 4.76
N ASN A 436 6.27 -17.15 3.53
CA ASN A 436 5.43 -18.31 3.20
C ASN A 436 6.20 -19.64 3.08
N GLY A 437 7.52 -19.63 3.29
CA GLY A 437 8.39 -20.81 3.20
C GLY A 437 8.85 -21.19 1.79
N ARG A 438 8.43 -20.47 0.74
CA ARG A 438 8.97 -20.68 -0.62
C ARG A 438 10.40 -20.13 -0.72
N PRO A 439 11.26 -20.69 -1.61
CA PRO A 439 12.60 -20.16 -1.81
C PRO A 439 12.56 -18.70 -2.26
N LEU A 440 13.21 -17.81 -1.51
CA LEU A 440 13.57 -16.46 -1.94
C LEU A 440 14.78 -16.53 -2.88
N GLY A 441 15.74 -17.39 -2.54
CA GLY A 441 16.92 -17.60 -3.36
C GLY A 441 17.64 -18.91 -3.06
N ILE A 442 18.38 -19.39 -4.06
CA ILE A 442 19.22 -20.57 -4.00
C ILE A 442 20.63 -20.16 -4.43
N TYR A 443 21.58 -20.37 -3.54
CA TYR A 443 22.91 -19.78 -3.58
C TYR A 443 23.97 -20.87 -3.36
N PRO A 444 24.44 -21.54 -4.43
CA PRO A 444 25.52 -22.51 -4.28
C PRO A 444 26.85 -21.80 -4.06
N ARG A 445 27.60 -22.24 -3.05
CA ARG A 445 28.87 -21.66 -2.60
C ARG A 445 29.96 -22.71 -2.55
N LYS A 446 31.18 -22.29 -2.84
CA LYS A 446 32.38 -23.12 -2.69
C LYS A 446 33.50 -22.26 -2.14
N GLU A 447 34.10 -22.66 -1.02
CA GLU A 447 35.13 -21.89 -0.32
C GLU A 447 34.66 -20.44 -0.02
N GLY A 448 33.37 -20.27 0.27
CA GLY A 448 32.75 -18.97 0.55
C GLY A 448 32.37 -18.16 -0.69
N GLU A 449 32.84 -18.55 -1.88
CA GLU A 449 32.61 -17.81 -3.13
C GLU A 449 31.39 -18.32 -3.91
N MET A 450 30.84 -17.45 -4.77
CA MET A 450 29.76 -17.82 -5.71
C MET A 450 30.21 -18.95 -6.64
N HIS A 451 29.37 -19.98 -6.78
CA HIS A 451 29.64 -21.14 -7.63
C HIS A 451 28.34 -21.70 -8.20
N GLY A 452 28.34 -22.13 -9.45
CA GLY A 452 27.16 -22.76 -10.05
C GLY A 452 26.15 -21.74 -10.57
N VAL A 453 24.87 -21.89 -10.22
CA VAL A 453 23.79 -21.00 -10.69
C VAL A 453 23.07 -20.42 -9.49
N ASP A 454 23.20 -19.11 -9.30
CA ASP A 454 22.42 -18.36 -8.32
C ASP A 454 21.04 -18.09 -8.93
N ARG A 455 19.99 -18.30 -8.13
CA ARG A 455 18.60 -18.05 -8.53
C ARG A 455 17.87 -17.30 -7.44
N GLU A 456 17.05 -16.34 -7.83
CA GLU A 456 16.15 -15.62 -6.93
C GLU A 456 14.73 -15.67 -7.48
N PHE A 457 13.77 -15.66 -6.57
CA PHE A 457 12.36 -15.83 -6.90
C PHE A 457 11.49 -14.82 -6.16
N THR A 458 10.35 -14.48 -6.77
CA THR A 458 9.29 -13.71 -6.13
C THR A 458 8.65 -14.51 -4.99
N LEU A 459 7.82 -13.86 -4.16
CA LEU A 459 7.05 -14.50 -3.08
C LEU A 459 6.18 -15.65 -3.60
N SER A 460 5.68 -15.50 -4.83
CA SER A 460 4.88 -16.49 -5.56
C SER A 460 5.72 -17.57 -6.26
N GLY A 461 7.04 -17.48 -6.23
CA GLY A 461 7.96 -18.45 -6.83
C GLY A 461 8.27 -18.21 -8.32
N PHE A 462 7.92 -17.05 -8.87
CA PHE A 462 8.34 -16.67 -10.22
C PHE A 462 9.82 -16.27 -10.23
N PRO A 463 10.59 -16.56 -11.28
CA PRO A 463 12.01 -16.20 -11.32
C PRO A 463 12.19 -14.67 -11.33
N LEU A 464 13.08 -14.15 -10.49
CA LEU A 464 13.52 -12.74 -10.48
C LEU A 464 14.87 -12.59 -11.16
N THR A 465 15.84 -13.41 -10.76
CA THR A 465 17.18 -13.40 -11.33
C THR A 465 17.71 -14.83 -11.45
N GLU A 466 18.51 -15.07 -12.48
CA GLU A 466 19.30 -16.29 -12.65
C GLU A 466 20.64 -15.91 -13.27
N PHE A 467 21.76 -16.29 -12.65
CA PHE A 467 23.07 -16.11 -13.28
C PHE A 467 24.06 -17.21 -12.94
N HIS A 468 24.96 -17.49 -13.88
CA HIS A 468 26.03 -18.45 -13.74
C HIS A 468 27.26 -17.82 -13.07
N ALA A 469 27.84 -18.51 -12.09
CA ALA A 469 29.03 -18.08 -11.37
C ALA A 469 30.12 -19.16 -11.36
N LYS A 470 31.37 -18.73 -11.53
CA LYS A 470 32.57 -19.58 -11.50
C LYS A 470 33.70 -18.84 -10.82
N ALA A 471 34.29 -19.44 -9.79
CA ALA A 471 35.39 -18.88 -8.99
C ALA A 471 35.08 -17.44 -8.51
N GLY A 472 33.88 -17.26 -7.92
CA GLY A 472 33.46 -15.97 -7.37
C GLY A 472 33.04 -14.91 -8.39
N LEU A 473 33.07 -15.21 -9.69
CA LEU A 473 32.74 -14.26 -10.76
C LEU A 473 31.52 -14.71 -11.57
N LYS A 474 30.64 -13.77 -11.95
CA LYS A 474 29.59 -13.98 -12.95
C LYS A 474 30.21 -14.26 -14.31
N GLU A 475 29.81 -15.37 -14.93
CA GLU A 475 30.36 -15.88 -16.19
C GLU A 475 29.24 -16.57 -16.98
N GLY A 476 29.02 -16.19 -18.23
CA GLY A 476 27.94 -16.72 -19.07
C GLY A 476 26.69 -15.85 -19.07
N THR A 477 25.53 -16.44 -19.29
CA THR A 477 24.27 -15.68 -19.42
C THR A 477 23.62 -15.45 -18.05
N ALA A 478 23.14 -14.23 -17.82
CA ALA A 478 22.28 -13.88 -16.71
C ALA A 478 20.91 -13.44 -17.24
N LYS A 479 19.84 -13.78 -16.53
CA LYS A 479 18.48 -13.38 -16.83
C LYS A 479 17.84 -12.69 -15.64
N GLU A 480 17.23 -11.53 -15.87
CA GLU A 480 16.58 -10.69 -14.87
C GLU A 480 15.14 -10.40 -15.32
N TYR A 481 14.18 -10.42 -14.40
CA TYR A 481 12.77 -10.19 -14.67
C TYR A 481 12.28 -8.92 -13.97
N PHE A 482 11.74 -7.99 -14.77
CA PHE A 482 11.24 -6.69 -14.35
C PHE A 482 9.71 -6.69 -14.48
N TYR A 483 9.05 -7.47 -13.60
CA TYR A 483 7.62 -7.76 -13.73
C TYR A 483 6.75 -6.49 -13.77
N ARG A 484 6.98 -5.53 -12.87
CA ARG A 484 6.24 -4.26 -12.83
C ARG A 484 6.46 -3.40 -14.07
N GLN A 485 7.64 -3.49 -14.68
CA GLN A 485 7.98 -2.77 -15.90
C GLN A 485 7.56 -3.55 -17.17
N GLY A 486 7.03 -4.77 -17.04
CA GLY A 486 6.51 -5.55 -18.14
C GLY A 486 7.56 -6.19 -19.04
N TYR A 487 8.82 -6.36 -18.60
CA TYR A 487 9.86 -7.01 -19.43
C TYR A 487 10.85 -7.87 -18.63
N SER A 488 11.69 -8.62 -19.34
CA SER A 488 12.86 -9.34 -18.80
C SER A 488 14.10 -9.00 -19.62
N ARG A 489 15.29 -9.13 -19.05
CA ARG A 489 16.58 -8.87 -19.71
C ARG A 489 17.46 -10.11 -19.61
N SER A 490 18.12 -10.45 -20.71
CA SER A 490 19.16 -11.46 -20.79
C SER A 490 20.48 -10.80 -21.18
N THR A 491 21.55 -10.98 -20.40
CA THR A 491 22.85 -10.33 -20.59
C THR A 491 23.97 -11.35 -20.52
N THR A 492 24.99 -11.22 -21.37
CA THR A 492 26.20 -12.06 -21.31
C THR A 492 27.27 -11.41 -20.43
N PHE A 493 27.86 -12.16 -19.52
CA PHE A 493 28.90 -11.74 -18.59
C PHE A 493 30.20 -12.52 -18.81
N LYS A 494 31.33 -11.83 -18.64
CA LYS A 494 32.68 -12.40 -18.58
C LYS A 494 33.46 -11.73 -17.46
N ASN A 495 33.90 -12.51 -16.47
CA ASN A 495 34.61 -12.01 -15.28
C ASN A 495 33.88 -10.82 -14.61
N ASN A 496 32.60 -10.97 -14.26
CA ASN A 496 31.73 -9.92 -13.69
C ASN A 496 31.39 -8.72 -14.61
N LYS A 497 32.00 -8.60 -15.78
CA LYS A 497 31.69 -7.53 -16.74
C LYS A 497 30.66 -8.01 -17.75
N ALA A 498 29.64 -7.19 -18.02
CA ALA A 498 28.74 -7.45 -19.14
C ALA A 498 29.53 -7.27 -20.46
N GLU A 499 29.57 -8.32 -21.28
CA GLU A 499 30.38 -8.40 -22.49
C GLU A 499 29.65 -9.26 -23.52
N GLY A 500 29.34 -8.69 -24.69
CA GLY A 500 28.58 -9.36 -25.74
C GLY A 500 27.09 -8.98 -25.77
N PRO A 501 26.23 -9.78 -26.41
CA PRO A 501 24.85 -9.38 -26.66
C PRO A 501 24.01 -9.32 -25.39
N TYR A 502 23.08 -8.37 -25.35
CA TYR A 502 21.96 -8.37 -24.43
C TYR A 502 20.64 -8.27 -25.18
N THR A 503 19.58 -8.81 -24.59
CA THR A 503 18.22 -8.80 -25.15
C THR A 503 17.22 -8.53 -24.06
N GLU A 504 16.40 -7.50 -24.23
CA GLU A 504 15.21 -7.27 -23.44
C GLU A 504 14.00 -7.85 -24.17
N THR A 505 13.10 -8.50 -23.44
CA THR A 505 11.89 -9.14 -23.97
C THR A 505 10.70 -8.70 -23.13
N TRP A 506 9.67 -8.12 -23.74
CA TRP A 506 8.38 -7.90 -23.11
C TRP A 506 7.85 -9.20 -22.50
N LEU A 507 7.10 -9.14 -21.39
CA LEU A 507 6.61 -10.36 -20.73
C LEU A 507 5.69 -11.20 -21.64
N ASN A 508 5.06 -10.58 -22.63
CA ASN A 508 4.28 -11.28 -23.66
C ASN A 508 5.14 -12.06 -24.68
N GLY A 509 6.48 -12.03 -24.56
CA GLY A 509 7.43 -12.79 -25.36
C GLY A 509 8.03 -12.04 -26.56
N ILE A 510 7.61 -10.79 -26.81
CA ILE A 510 8.12 -9.98 -27.91
C ILE A 510 9.44 -9.30 -27.53
N THR A 511 10.41 -9.27 -28.44
CA THR A 511 11.67 -8.53 -28.23
C THR A 511 11.38 -7.05 -27.98
N LYS A 512 11.90 -6.49 -26.90
CA LYS A 512 11.78 -5.07 -26.53
C LYS A 512 12.98 -4.27 -27.01
N THR A 513 14.19 -4.79 -26.79
CA THR A 513 15.45 -4.12 -27.12
C THR A 513 16.53 -5.16 -27.42
N THR A 514 17.41 -4.88 -28.37
CA THR A 514 18.65 -5.64 -28.57
C THR A 514 19.83 -4.70 -28.65
N GLY A 515 20.96 -5.09 -28.06
CA GLY A 515 22.21 -4.36 -28.16
C GLY A 515 23.40 -5.23 -27.76
N THR A 516 24.58 -4.61 -27.68
CA THR A 516 25.82 -5.27 -27.26
C THR A 516 26.47 -4.46 -26.15
N TYR A 517 27.02 -5.13 -25.15
CA TYR A 517 27.91 -4.54 -24.17
C TYR A 517 29.38 -4.76 -24.56
N ARG A 518 30.21 -3.74 -24.37
CA ARG A 518 31.66 -3.82 -24.36
C ARG A 518 32.18 -3.18 -23.08
N ASP A 519 32.90 -3.93 -22.25
CA ASP A 519 33.35 -3.48 -20.93
C ASP A 519 32.20 -2.92 -20.06
N SER A 520 31.04 -3.58 -20.09
CA SER A 520 29.80 -3.17 -19.41
C SER A 520 29.18 -1.85 -19.89
N ILE A 521 29.65 -1.31 -21.01
CA ILE A 521 29.12 -0.11 -21.64
C ILE A 521 28.33 -0.52 -22.90
N PRO A 522 27.07 -0.08 -23.08
CA PRO A 522 26.32 -0.34 -24.31
C PRO A 522 27.03 0.26 -25.54
N GLU A 523 27.20 -0.54 -26.60
CA GLU A 523 27.96 -0.17 -27.79
C GLU A 523 27.30 -0.75 -29.06
N GLY A 524 27.27 0.05 -30.13
CA GLY A 524 26.81 -0.37 -31.45
C GLY A 524 25.33 -0.12 -31.72
N ILE A 525 24.79 -0.82 -32.71
CA ILE A 525 23.42 -0.64 -33.19
C ILE A 525 22.45 -1.09 -32.10
N THR A 526 21.50 -0.21 -31.76
CA THR A 526 20.40 -0.50 -30.84
C THR A 526 19.09 -0.32 -31.57
N ILE A 527 18.19 -1.28 -31.40
CA ILE A 527 16.82 -1.25 -31.93
C ILE A 527 15.87 -1.51 -30.77
N THR A 528 14.78 -0.73 -30.70
CA THR A 528 13.68 -0.96 -29.77
C THR A 528 12.38 -1.25 -30.51
N TRP A 529 11.49 -2.01 -29.88
CA TRP A 529 10.20 -2.39 -30.41
C TRP A 529 9.08 -2.17 -29.41
N TYR A 530 7.92 -1.78 -29.92
CA TYR A 530 6.68 -1.74 -29.17
C TYR A 530 6.25 -3.15 -28.72
N PRO A 531 5.37 -3.27 -27.70
CA PRO A 531 4.84 -4.55 -27.23
C PRO A 531 4.09 -5.39 -28.27
N ASP A 532 3.65 -4.81 -29.40
CA ASP A 532 3.04 -5.52 -30.53
C ASP A 532 4.07 -6.05 -31.55
N GLY A 533 5.35 -5.73 -31.38
CA GLY A 533 6.44 -6.11 -32.27
C GLY A 533 6.73 -5.12 -33.39
N SER A 534 6.00 -4.00 -33.49
CA SER A 534 6.35 -2.91 -34.41
C SER A 534 7.63 -2.19 -33.93
N LYS A 535 8.47 -1.75 -34.88
CA LYS A 535 9.72 -1.06 -34.55
C LYS A 535 9.39 0.31 -33.94
N GLU A 536 10.01 0.64 -32.80
CA GLU A 536 9.81 1.91 -32.10
C GLU A 536 10.95 2.88 -32.39
N SER A 537 12.20 2.42 -32.31
CA SER A 537 13.35 3.28 -32.60
C SER A 537 14.57 2.50 -33.09
N GLU A 538 15.46 3.17 -33.79
CA GLU A 538 16.78 2.66 -34.15
C GLU A 538 17.85 3.76 -34.12
N GLY A 539 19.05 3.38 -33.71
CA GLY A 539 20.19 4.28 -33.63
C GLY A 539 21.47 3.55 -33.25
N THR A 540 22.53 4.31 -33.00
CA THR A 540 23.84 3.78 -32.57
C THR A 540 24.22 4.37 -31.22
N LEU A 541 24.74 3.51 -30.34
CA LEU A 541 25.38 3.90 -29.09
C LEU A 541 26.90 3.83 -29.26
N LYS A 542 27.62 4.85 -28.78
CA LYS A 542 29.09 4.91 -28.72
C LYS A 542 29.49 5.33 -27.32
N ASN A 543 30.28 4.51 -26.62
CA ASN A 543 30.63 4.70 -25.21
C ASN A 543 29.40 4.88 -24.30
N GLY A 544 28.29 4.18 -24.61
CA GLY A 544 27.05 4.25 -23.85
C GLY A 544 26.19 5.50 -24.13
N LEU A 545 26.67 6.42 -24.97
CA LEU A 545 25.95 7.62 -25.37
C LEU A 545 25.32 7.45 -26.76
N PRO A 546 24.15 8.05 -27.02
CA PRO A 546 23.58 8.07 -28.36
C PRO A 546 24.50 8.84 -29.31
N ALA A 547 24.75 8.30 -30.50
CA ALA A 547 25.62 8.90 -31.50
C ALA A 547 25.02 8.81 -32.90
N GLY A 548 25.27 9.83 -33.72
CA GLY A 548 24.84 9.84 -35.12
C GLY A 548 23.32 9.92 -35.27
N ALA A 549 22.79 9.39 -36.37
CA ALA A 549 21.37 9.50 -36.71
C ALA A 549 20.50 8.53 -35.90
N TRP A 550 19.38 9.05 -35.40
CA TRP A 550 18.34 8.31 -34.71
C TRP A 550 16.99 8.52 -35.40
N ILE A 551 16.20 7.45 -35.45
CA ILE A 551 14.85 7.47 -35.99
C ILE A 551 13.91 6.86 -34.96
N LYS A 552 12.84 7.57 -34.65
CA LYS A 552 11.69 7.06 -33.91
C LYS A 552 10.53 6.84 -34.86
N TYR A 553 9.76 5.78 -34.67
CA TYR A 553 8.65 5.39 -35.52
C TYR A 553 7.35 5.37 -34.71
N PHE A 554 6.24 5.65 -35.37
CA PHE A 554 4.92 5.28 -34.89
C PHE A 554 4.72 3.76 -35.02
N PRO A 555 3.79 3.13 -34.26
CA PRO A 555 3.50 1.71 -34.40
C PRO A 555 3.03 1.31 -35.82
N ASN A 556 2.40 2.21 -36.57
CA ASN A 556 2.09 2.01 -38.00
C ASN A 556 3.32 1.98 -38.94
N GLY A 557 4.53 2.21 -38.43
CA GLY A 557 5.80 2.21 -39.17
C GLY A 557 6.17 3.53 -39.84
N ALA A 558 5.33 4.56 -39.79
CA ALA A 558 5.70 5.90 -40.23
C ALA A 558 6.77 6.48 -39.30
N LYS A 559 7.68 7.30 -39.83
CA LYS A 559 8.63 8.05 -38.99
C LYS A 559 7.83 8.99 -38.09
N GLN A 560 8.19 9.06 -36.82
CA GLN A 560 7.69 10.01 -35.83
C GLN A 560 8.69 11.16 -35.68
N GLU A 561 9.96 10.83 -35.51
CA GLU A 561 11.04 11.81 -35.34
C GLU A 561 12.31 11.32 -36.03
N THR A 562 13.09 12.25 -36.59
CA THR A 562 14.48 12.02 -37.01
C THR A 562 15.37 13.10 -36.43
N TYR A 563 16.46 12.70 -35.80
CA TYR A 563 17.40 13.61 -35.13
C TYR A 563 18.81 13.00 -35.14
N GLY A 564 19.81 13.80 -34.79
CA GLY A 564 21.21 13.37 -34.70
C GLY A 564 21.83 13.72 -33.35
N TYR A 565 22.87 12.99 -32.97
CA TYR A 565 23.72 13.29 -31.82
C TYR A 565 25.19 13.46 -32.23
N ASP A 566 25.90 14.34 -31.53
CA ASP A 566 27.36 14.48 -31.62
C ASP A 566 28.11 13.40 -30.81
N GLU A 567 29.44 13.54 -30.68
CA GLU A 567 30.27 12.55 -29.98
C GLU A 567 30.11 12.59 -28.46
N GLU A 568 29.60 13.70 -27.93
CA GLU A 568 29.26 13.93 -26.53
C GLU A 568 27.83 13.47 -26.18
N GLY A 569 27.08 12.95 -27.16
CA GLY A 569 25.71 12.48 -26.97
C GLY A 569 24.69 13.61 -26.86
N LEU A 570 25.03 14.82 -27.29
CA LEU A 570 24.13 15.96 -27.33
C LEU A 570 23.45 16.05 -28.69
N LEU A 571 22.20 16.53 -28.70
CA LEU A 571 21.46 16.73 -29.95
C LEU A 571 22.26 17.65 -30.89
N SER A 572 22.38 17.25 -32.15
CA SER A 572 23.17 17.94 -33.16
C SER A 572 22.49 17.87 -34.54
N GLY A 573 22.58 18.97 -35.28
CA GLY A 573 22.05 19.06 -36.64
C GLY A 573 20.54 19.30 -36.72
N ILE A 574 19.89 18.71 -37.73
CA ILE A 574 18.46 18.96 -38.03
C ILE A 574 17.60 17.95 -37.28
N LYS A 575 16.55 18.42 -36.59
CA LYS A 575 15.48 17.58 -36.06
C LYS A 575 14.20 17.78 -36.88
N LEU A 576 13.59 16.67 -37.30
CA LEU A 576 12.30 16.65 -38.00
C LEU A 576 11.30 15.85 -37.18
N ILE A 577 10.09 16.38 -37.03
CA ILE A 577 8.95 15.72 -36.41
C ILE A 577 7.87 15.55 -37.46
N TYR A 578 7.29 14.36 -37.51
CA TYR A 578 6.33 13.94 -38.52
C TYR A 578 4.99 13.59 -37.86
N ASN A 579 3.90 13.72 -38.61
CA ASN A 579 2.61 13.13 -38.24
C ASN A 579 2.52 11.66 -38.66
N ARG A 580 1.42 10.99 -38.29
CA ARG A 580 1.18 9.57 -38.57
C ARG A 580 1.03 9.24 -40.06
N GLU A 581 0.82 10.25 -40.91
CA GLU A 581 0.82 10.15 -42.38
C GLU A 581 2.22 10.34 -43.00
N GLY A 582 3.25 10.60 -42.20
CA GLY A 582 4.63 10.81 -42.64
C GLY A 582 4.93 12.20 -43.18
N LYS A 583 4.05 13.19 -42.96
CA LYS A 583 4.30 14.60 -43.30
C LYS A 583 5.02 15.30 -42.15
N ILE A 584 5.93 16.21 -42.48
CA ILE A 584 6.67 17.02 -41.50
C ILE A 584 5.71 18.05 -40.89
N ILE A 585 5.59 18.03 -39.56
CA ILE A 585 4.81 19.02 -38.78
C ILE A 585 5.72 19.99 -38.02
N ARG A 586 7.01 19.66 -37.85
CA ARG A 586 8.02 20.57 -37.31
C ARG A 586 9.41 20.26 -37.87
N LYS A 587 10.16 21.32 -38.16
CA LYS A 587 11.56 21.28 -38.57
C LYS A 587 12.38 22.27 -37.73
N ASP A 588 13.36 21.75 -37.01
CA ASP A 588 14.36 22.54 -36.28
C ASP A 588 15.67 22.55 -37.07
N SER A 589 16.23 23.73 -37.36
CA SER A 589 17.31 23.86 -38.35
C SER A 589 18.68 23.41 -37.86
N ILE A 590 19.12 23.84 -36.67
CA ILE A 590 20.49 23.61 -36.18
C ILE A 590 20.45 23.43 -34.67
N TYR A 591 20.62 22.20 -34.22
CA TYR A 591 21.02 21.89 -32.85
C TYR A 591 22.55 21.96 -32.72
N SER A 592 23.04 22.66 -31.70
CA SER A 592 24.47 22.80 -31.37
C SER A 592 24.65 22.75 -29.86
N GLY A 593 25.46 21.80 -29.37
CA GLY A 593 25.65 21.58 -27.94
C GLY A 593 24.35 21.19 -27.21
N GLY A 594 23.42 20.53 -27.91
CA GLY A 594 22.12 20.12 -27.38
C GLY A 594 21.00 21.17 -27.45
N PHE A 595 21.32 22.43 -27.76
CA PHE A 595 20.34 23.53 -27.81
C PHE A 595 20.01 23.91 -29.25
N LEU A 596 18.77 24.35 -29.50
CA LEU A 596 18.40 24.88 -30.81
C LEU A 596 18.96 26.29 -31.00
N ASN A 597 19.87 26.46 -31.94
CA ASN A 597 20.44 27.75 -32.33
C ASN A 597 20.14 28.02 -33.81
N GLY A 598 18.96 28.55 -34.09
CA GLY A 598 18.49 28.79 -35.44
C GLY A 598 16.97 28.88 -35.57
N ILE A 599 16.45 28.40 -36.69
CA ILE A 599 15.04 28.53 -37.06
C ILE A 599 14.29 27.24 -36.72
N ARG A 600 13.17 27.39 -36.00
CA ARG A 600 12.11 26.38 -35.94
C ARG A 600 10.99 26.76 -36.89
N THR A 601 10.56 25.82 -37.72
CA THR A 601 9.39 25.97 -38.59
C THR A 601 8.36 24.92 -38.21
N ASN A 602 7.18 25.38 -37.82
CA ASN A 602 6.02 24.53 -37.54
C ASN A 602 5.07 24.57 -38.75
N TYR A 603 4.43 23.43 -39.02
CA TYR A 603 3.54 23.26 -40.16
C TYR A 603 2.17 22.77 -39.69
N TYR A 604 1.13 23.26 -40.35
CA TYR A 604 -0.19 22.65 -40.27
C TYR A 604 -0.20 21.28 -40.98
N PRO A 605 -1.15 20.37 -40.68
CA PRO A 605 -1.17 19.00 -41.22
C PRO A 605 -1.19 18.88 -42.76
N GLU A 606 -1.67 19.90 -43.47
CA GLU A 606 -1.66 20.00 -44.93
C GLU A 606 -0.30 20.46 -45.51
N GLY A 607 0.59 20.98 -44.67
CA GLY A 607 1.96 21.38 -45.01
C GLY A 607 2.19 22.88 -45.15
N SER A 608 1.17 23.73 -44.94
CA SER A 608 1.37 25.18 -44.85
C SER A 608 2.08 25.53 -43.53
N ILE A 609 2.82 26.64 -43.51
CA ILE A 609 3.60 27.05 -42.33
C ILE A 609 2.64 27.68 -41.31
N SER A 610 2.63 27.16 -40.08
CA SER A 610 1.86 27.74 -38.97
C SER A 610 2.67 28.77 -38.20
N SER A 611 3.95 28.51 -37.95
CA SER A 611 4.84 29.50 -37.35
C SER A 611 6.32 29.30 -37.73
N ILE A 612 7.06 30.39 -37.66
CA ILE A 612 8.52 30.45 -37.78
C ILE A 612 9.04 31.13 -36.53
N GLU A 613 9.93 30.47 -35.80
CA GLU A 613 10.58 30.95 -34.59
C GLU A 613 12.09 31.07 -34.83
N GLU A 614 12.68 32.18 -34.40
CA GLU A 614 14.13 32.40 -34.35
C GLU A 614 14.60 32.19 -32.91
N LEU A 615 15.49 31.22 -32.68
CA LEU A 615 16.00 30.84 -31.37
C LEU A 615 17.52 30.99 -31.31
N ASP A 616 18.02 31.50 -30.18
CA ASP A 616 19.44 31.56 -29.82
C ASP A 616 19.66 30.69 -28.57
N TYR A 617 20.24 29.49 -28.77
CA TYR A 617 20.39 28.46 -27.73
C TYR A 617 19.09 28.24 -26.91
N ASP A 618 18.01 27.83 -27.58
CA ASP A 618 16.64 27.66 -27.07
C ASP A 618 15.94 28.93 -26.55
N THR A 619 16.62 30.08 -26.52
CA THR A 619 16.00 31.37 -26.18
C THR A 619 15.25 31.93 -27.38
N LEU A 620 13.93 32.10 -27.27
CA LEU A 620 13.12 32.70 -28.33
C LEU A 620 13.49 34.19 -28.54
N ILE A 621 13.94 34.53 -29.75
CA ILE A 621 14.33 35.89 -30.16
C ILE A 621 13.20 36.59 -30.91
N SER A 622 12.56 35.87 -31.82
CA SER A 622 11.42 36.38 -32.57
C SER A 622 10.53 35.25 -33.05
N PHE A 623 9.26 35.55 -33.31
CA PHE A 623 8.37 34.61 -33.98
C PHE A 623 7.46 35.32 -34.98
N LYS A 624 6.99 34.54 -35.96
CA LYS A 624 5.93 34.89 -36.90
C LYS A 624 4.95 33.73 -36.95
N ALA A 625 3.67 34.01 -36.73
CA ALA A 625 2.59 33.04 -36.83
C ALA A 625 1.68 33.40 -38.00
N TYR A 626 1.21 32.39 -38.72
CA TYR A 626 0.42 32.53 -39.94
C TYR A 626 -0.85 31.70 -39.84
N ASP A 627 -1.91 32.09 -40.56
CA ASP A 627 -3.03 31.18 -40.82
C ASP A 627 -2.67 30.16 -41.90
N HIS A 628 -3.55 29.18 -42.11
CA HIS A 628 -3.35 28.13 -43.13
C HIS A 628 -3.27 28.66 -44.59
N LYS A 629 -3.63 29.93 -44.83
CA LYS A 629 -3.53 30.60 -46.13
C LYS A 629 -2.23 31.41 -46.26
N GLY A 630 -1.37 31.39 -45.25
CA GLY A 630 -0.11 32.12 -45.20
C GLY A 630 -0.26 33.61 -44.83
N ARG A 631 -1.42 34.06 -44.34
CA ARG A 631 -1.60 35.41 -43.82
C ARG A 631 -0.96 35.51 -42.44
N LEU A 632 -0.13 36.53 -42.22
CA LEU A 632 0.46 36.81 -40.92
C LEU A 632 -0.63 37.18 -39.88
N LEU A 633 -0.67 36.45 -38.77
CA LEU A 633 -1.60 36.65 -37.65
C LEU A 633 -0.94 37.38 -36.48
N ALA A 634 0.30 37.01 -36.16
CA ALA A 634 1.10 37.66 -35.12
C ALA A 634 2.58 37.65 -35.49
N SER A 635 3.29 38.69 -35.06
CA SER A 635 4.74 38.72 -35.09
C SER A 635 5.23 39.59 -33.95
N GLU A 636 6.21 39.09 -33.22
CA GLU A 636 6.88 39.83 -32.15
C GLU A 636 8.39 39.55 -32.20
N ARG A 637 9.16 40.47 -31.64
CA ARG A 637 10.60 40.34 -31.42
C ARG A 637 10.91 40.77 -30.00
N LEU A 638 11.94 40.16 -29.41
CA LEU A 638 12.42 40.47 -28.08
C LEU A 638 12.60 41.98 -27.87
N ASP A 639 11.93 42.54 -26.86
CA ASP A 639 11.98 43.96 -26.53
C ASP A 639 13.18 44.33 -25.62
N GLN A 640 13.27 45.61 -25.21
CA GLN A 640 14.34 46.09 -24.30
C GLN A 640 14.30 45.41 -22.92
N ASN A 641 13.14 44.91 -22.50
CA ASN A 641 12.93 44.17 -21.26
C ASN A 641 13.06 42.65 -21.47
N LYS A 642 13.62 42.23 -22.63
CA LYS A 642 13.78 40.83 -23.03
C LYS A 642 12.47 40.04 -22.99
N SER A 643 11.36 40.70 -23.33
CA SER A 643 10.00 40.15 -23.28
C SER A 643 9.38 40.02 -24.67
N ILE A 644 8.53 39.01 -24.84
CA ILE A 644 7.75 38.70 -26.05
C ILE A 644 6.32 38.32 -25.62
N VAL A 645 5.30 38.91 -26.25
CA VAL A 645 3.91 38.43 -26.12
C VAL A 645 3.69 37.33 -27.15
N TYR A 646 3.83 36.08 -26.73
CA TYR A 646 3.78 34.92 -27.61
C TYR A 646 2.33 34.49 -27.86
N ARG A 647 2.02 34.14 -29.11
CA ARG A 647 0.69 33.67 -29.52
C ARG A 647 0.80 32.56 -30.56
N THR A 648 0.06 31.48 -30.38
CA THR A 648 -0.13 30.42 -31.39
C THR A 648 -1.59 30.39 -31.84
N PHE A 649 -1.85 29.79 -33.00
CA PHE A 649 -3.15 29.81 -33.64
C PHE A 649 -3.50 28.46 -34.25
N TYR A 650 -4.76 28.08 -34.10
CA TYR A 650 -5.37 26.98 -34.81
C TYR A 650 -5.40 27.22 -36.32
N TYR A 651 -5.72 26.18 -37.09
CA TYR A 651 -5.77 26.18 -38.55
C TYR A 651 -6.61 27.32 -39.14
N ASP A 652 -7.71 27.71 -38.47
CA ASP A 652 -8.63 28.77 -38.88
C ASP A 652 -8.22 30.18 -38.45
N GLY A 653 -7.10 30.31 -37.72
CA GLY A 653 -6.62 31.57 -37.14
C GLY A 653 -7.21 31.89 -35.76
N THR A 654 -7.99 31.01 -35.15
CA THR A 654 -8.42 31.14 -33.75
C THR A 654 -7.21 31.02 -32.83
N PRO A 655 -7.04 31.85 -31.78
CA PRO A 655 -5.94 31.71 -30.83
C PRO A 655 -5.94 30.33 -30.16
N GLU A 656 -4.78 29.69 -30.09
CA GLU A 656 -4.57 28.40 -29.41
C GLU A 656 -3.91 28.61 -28.04
N SER A 657 -2.92 29.48 -27.96
CA SER A 657 -2.31 29.89 -26.71
C SER A 657 -1.84 31.34 -26.78
N GLU A 658 -1.87 32.03 -25.65
CA GLU A 658 -1.24 33.35 -25.50
C GLU A 658 -0.65 33.55 -24.10
N GLY A 659 0.47 34.27 -24.05
CA GLY A 659 1.10 34.65 -22.79
C GLY A 659 2.40 35.42 -23.01
N MET A 660 3.07 35.77 -21.91
CA MET A 660 4.35 36.48 -21.97
C MET A 660 5.51 35.50 -21.77
N ILE A 661 6.53 35.66 -22.62
CA ILE A 661 7.85 35.07 -22.44
C ILE A 661 8.77 36.20 -22.02
N ARG A 662 9.46 36.07 -20.88
CA ARG A 662 10.45 37.04 -20.38
C ARG A 662 11.77 36.33 -20.12
N ASN A 663 12.86 36.87 -20.64
CA ASN A 663 14.18 36.23 -20.59
C ASN A 663 14.17 34.78 -21.12
N GLY A 664 13.37 34.50 -22.17
CA GLY A 664 13.24 33.16 -22.74
C GLY A 664 12.34 32.18 -21.97
N LEU A 665 11.76 32.60 -20.85
CA LEU A 665 10.96 31.74 -19.96
C LEU A 665 9.50 32.21 -19.90
N TYR A 666 8.55 31.30 -19.72
CA TYR A 666 7.14 31.65 -19.48
C TYR A 666 7.00 32.50 -18.22
N GLU A 667 6.24 33.59 -18.30
CA GLU A 667 6.07 34.56 -17.23
C GLU A 667 4.62 35.07 -17.18
N GLY A 668 4.08 35.20 -15.97
CA GLY A 668 2.72 35.68 -15.75
C GLY A 668 1.65 34.66 -16.15
N GLN A 669 0.43 35.15 -16.37
CA GLN A 669 -0.70 34.29 -16.73
C GLN A 669 -0.68 33.95 -18.22
N TRP A 670 -0.69 32.67 -18.51
CA TRP A 670 -0.87 32.07 -19.83
C TRP A 670 -2.29 31.56 -19.98
N LYS A 671 -2.87 31.79 -21.16
CA LYS A 671 -4.18 31.26 -21.54
C LYS A 671 -4.00 30.26 -22.67
N PHE A 672 -4.62 29.12 -22.51
CA PHE A 672 -4.76 28.11 -23.55
C PHE A 672 -6.24 28.03 -23.91
N PHE A 673 -6.55 27.92 -25.19
CA PHE A 673 -7.91 27.91 -25.68
C PHE A 673 -8.21 26.59 -26.39
N TYR A 674 -9.44 26.14 -26.31
CA TYR A 674 -9.96 25.10 -27.20
C TYR A 674 -10.06 25.62 -28.64
N PRO A 675 -10.19 24.76 -29.67
CA PRO A 675 -10.32 25.20 -31.07
C PRO A 675 -11.58 26.03 -31.37
N ASN A 676 -12.54 26.06 -30.44
CA ASN A 676 -13.69 26.97 -30.48
C ASN A 676 -13.38 28.34 -29.82
N GLY A 677 -12.20 28.56 -29.25
CA GLY A 677 -11.84 29.81 -28.57
C GLY A 677 -12.32 29.93 -27.12
N ASN A 678 -12.99 28.94 -26.55
CA ASN A 678 -13.23 28.89 -25.10
C ASN A 678 -11.90 28.67 -24.37
N VAL A 679 -11.73 29.28 -23.19
CA VAL A 679 -10.53 29.06 -22.36
C VAL A 679 -10.50 27.60 -21.90
N GLN A 680 -9.39 26.92 -22.16
CA GLN A 680 -9.09 25.58 -21.70
C GLN A 680 -8.28 25.60 -20.40
N ASN A 681 -7.23 26.41 -20.33
CA ASN A 681 -6.39 26.53 -19.14
C ASN A 681 -6.01 27.99 -18.88
N LEU A 682 -5.95 28.34 -17.59
CA LEU A 682 -5.30 29.54 -17.08
C LEU A 682 -4.15 29.10 -16.20
N LEU A 683 -2.94 29.20 -16.73
CA LEU A 683 -1.72 28.77 -16.04
C LEU A 683 -0.87 29.97 -15.66
N ASN A 684 -0.47 30.08 -14.41
CA ASN A 684 0.41 31.14 -13.94
C ASN A 684 1.86 30.64 -13.89
N PHE A 685 2.79 31.42 -14.44
CA PHE A 685 4.21 31.11 -14.49
C PHE A 685 5.07 32.20 -13.84
N SER A 686 6.17 31.80 -13.22
CA SER A 686 7.23 32.67 -12.71
C SER A 686 8.58 32.04 -13.06
N GLY A 687 9.39 32.73 -13.86
CA GLY A 687 10.70 32.20 -14.27
C GLY A 687 10.62 30.86 -15.02
N GLY A 688 9.59 30.66 -15.83
CA GLY A 688 9.39 29.47 -16.66
C GLY A 688 8.71 28.31 -15.97
N LEU A 689 8.56 28.36 -14.64
CA LEU A 689 7.92 27.31 -13.85
C LEU A 689 6.50 27.74 -13.47
N GLN A 690 5.56 26.79 -13.45
CA GLN A 690 4.21 27.07 -12.97
C GLN A 690 4.25 27.51 -11.50
N SER A 691 3.62 28.63 -11.18
CA SER A 691 3.65 29.23 -9.85
C SER A 691 2.32 29.94 -9.55
N GLY A 692 1.81 29.77 -8.34
CA GLY A 692 0.49 30.26 -7.92
C GLY A 692 -0.65 29.35 -8.41
N ARG A 693 -1.86 29.89 -8.38
CA ARG A 693 -3.10 29.15 -8.70
C ARG A 693 -3.18 28.79 -10.18
N GLN A 694 -3.55 27.57 -10.51
CA GLN A 694 -3.75 27.04 -11.85
C GLN A 694 -5.22 26.61 -11.99
N ILE A 695 -5.84 26.86 -13.15
CA ILE A 695 -7.24 26.47 -13.40
C ILE A 695 -7.37 25.84 -14.78
N SER A 696 -7.99 24.67 -14.87
CA SER A 696 -8.42 24.07 -16.13
C SER A 696 -9.95 24.14 -16.25
N TYR A 697 -10.48 24.15 -17.47
CA TYR A 697 -11.91 24.28 -17.75
C TYR A 697 -12.39 23.16 -18.69
N HIS A 698 -13.63 22.71 -18.50
CA HIS A 698 -14.37 21.90 -19.47
C HIS A 698 -14.59 22.70 -20.76
N ILE A 699 -14.76 22.02 -21.91
CA ILE A 699 -14.99 22.71 -23.21
C ILE A 699 -16.24 23.60 -23.21
N SER A 700 -17.21 23.31 -22.33
CA SER A 700 -18.41 24.12 -22.10
C SER A 700 -18.18 25.34 -21.17
N GLY A 701 -17.02 25.44 -20.52
CA GLY A 701 -16.55 26.60 -19.75
C GLY A 701 -16.64 26.48 -18.22
N GLY A 702 -17.13 25.35 -17.67
CA GLY A 702 -17.09 25.10 -16.23
C GLY A 702 -15.67 24.76 -15.74
N ILE A 703 -15.32 25.06 -14.48
CA ILE A 703 -14.03 24.66 -13.90
C ILE A 703 -13.94 23.13 -13.89
N LYS A 704 -12.79 22.60 -14.30
CA LYS A 704 -12.46 21.18 -14.26
C LYS A 704 -11.50 20.88 -13.13
N ASP A 705 -10.36 21.59 -13.06
CA ASP A 705 -9.37 21.43 -11.99
C ASP A 705 -8.95 22.80 -11.43
N ASP A 706 -8.69 22.84 -10.12
CA ASP A 706 -8.22 24.03 -9.37
C ASP A 706 -7.14 23.60 -8.37
N PHE A 707 -5.93 24.11 -8.54
CA PHE A 707 -4.76 23.71 -7.74
C PHE A 707 -3.70 24.82 -7.69
N THR A 708 -2.71 24.68 -6.80
CA THR A 708 -1.60 25.64 -6.68
C THR A 708 -0.29 24.97 -7.00
N CYS A 709 0.59 25.69 -7.70
CA CYS A 709 1.97 25.28 -7.93
C CYS A 709 2.95 26.20 -7.20
N ILE A 710 4.06 25.63 -6.73
CA ILE A 710 5.24 26.33 -6.23
C ILE A 710 6.44 25.76 -6.99
N ASP A 711 7.17 26.62 -7.70
CA ASP A 711 8.35 26.25 -8.50
C ASP A 711 8.12 25.06 -9.45
N GLY A 712 6.94 25.03 -10.09
CA GLY A 712 6.56 24.00 -11.06
C GLY A 712 6.01 22.71 -10.45
N LEU A 713 5.93 22.61 -9.11
CA LEU A 713 5.37 21.48 -8.39
C LEU A 713 4.00 21.84 -7.82
N ILE A 714 3.00 20.97 -7.99
CA ILE A 714 1.71 21.07 -7.32
C ILE A 714 1.95 20.92 -5.81
N GLU A 715 1.40 21.84 -5.03
CA GLU A 715 1.57 21.91 -3.59
C GLU A 715 0.25 22.34 -2.91
N GLY A 716 -0.10 21.64 -1.83
CA GLY A 716 -1.30 21.90 -1.05
C GLY A 716 -2.56 21.33 -1.71
N GLU A 717 -3.69 22.00 -1.49
CA GLU A 717 -5.00 21.47 -1.85
C GLU A 717 -5.22 21.42 -3.37
N PHE A 718 -5.71 20.27 -3.84
CA PHE A 718 -6.17 20.04 -5.20
C PHE A 718 -7.65 19.70 -5.20
N ARG A 719 -8.39 20.26 -6.17
CA ARG A 719 -9.82 19.99 -6.38
C ARG A 719 -10.10 19.74 -7.85
N SER A 720 -10.89 18.70 -8.13
CA SER A 720 -11.40 18.42 -9.47
C SER A 720 -12.93 18.36 -9.45
N PHE A 721 -13.58 18.71 -10.55
CA PHE A 721 -15.02 18.91 -10.65
C PHE A 721 -15.60 18.25 -11.90
N TYR A 722 -16.75 17.60 -11.72
CA TYR A 722 -17.60 17.14 -12.82
C TYR A 722 -18.04 18.32 -13.71
N PRO A 723 -18.42 18.08 -14.99
CA PRO A 723 -19.00 19.12 -15.84
C PRO A 723 -20.19 19.84 -15.18
N SER A 724 -20.95 19.14 -14.31
CA SER A 724 -22.04 19.70 -13.51
C SER A 724 -21.61 20.85 -12.59
N GLY A 725 -20.33 20.91 -12.20
CA GLY A 725 -19.75 21.83 -11.22
C GLY A 725 -19.66 21.24 -9.81
N LYS A 726 -20.09 19.99 -9.62
CA LYS A 726 -19.96 19.26 -8.35
C LYS A 726 -18.54 18.71 -8.18
N LEU A 727 -18.11 18.58 -6.93
CA LEU A 727 -16.79 18.07 -6.60
C LEU A 727 -16.67 16.60 -7.01
N GLU A 728 -15.59 16.26 -7.71
CA GLU A 728 -15.26 14.91 -8.15
C GLU A 728 -14.18 14.29 -7.26
N ARG A 729 -13.13 15.05 -6.95
CA ARG A 729 -12.11 14.64 -5.99
C ARG A 729 -11.48 15.83 -5.28
N LYS A 730 -10.94 15.58 -4.08
CA LYS A 730 -10.04 16.50 -3.40
C LYS A 730 -8.98 15.78 -2.58
N GLY A 731 -7.87 16.45 -2.34
CA GLY A 731 -6.81 16.01 -1.44
C GLY A 731 -5.65 16.99 -1.47
N ASN A 732 -4.53 16.61 -0.90
CA ASN A 732 -3.32 17.43 -0.90
C ASN A 732 -2.22 16.80 -1.74
N PHE A 733 -1.42 17.67 -2.36
CA PHE A 733 -0.14 17.33 -2.95
C PHE A 733 1.00 17.88 -2.10
N THR A 734 2.08 17.12 -2.04
CA THR A 734 3.39 17.59 -1.59
C THR A 734 4.37 17.25 -2.70
N GLN A 735 5.01 18.27 -3.29
CA GLN A 735 5.99 18.09 -4.37
C GLN A 735 5.49 17.23 -5.55
N ASN A 736 4.31 17.53 -6.12
CA ASN A 736 3.63 16.73 -7.18
C ASN A 736 3.15 15.33 -6.77
N GLU A 737 3.38 14.89 -5.53
CA GLU A 737 2.95 13.58 -5.06
C GLU A 737 1.70 13.67 -4.18
N TYR A 738 0.76 12.73 -4.36
CA TYR A 738 -0.42 12.61 -3.50
C TYR A 738 0.05 12.42 -2.05
N ASP A 739 -0.49 13.22 -1.12
CA ASP A 739 -0.15 13.14 0.30
C ASP A 739 -1.38 13.33 1.19
N GLY A 740 -1.44 12.57 2.28
CA GLY A 740 -2.55 12.53 3.22
C GLY A 740 -3.81 11.89 2.65
N GLU A 741 -4.96 12.23 3.25
CA GLU A 741 -6.25 11.68 2.82
C GLU A 741 -6.77 12.33 1.54
N TRP A 742 -7.09 11.48 0.58
CA TRP A 742 -7.79 11.80 -0.65
C TRP A 742 -9.23 11.30 -0.61
N PHE A 743 -10.13 12.15 -1.08
CA PHE A 743 -11.57 11.89 -1.14
C PHE A 743 -12.01 11.94 -2.60
N GLU A 744 -12.68 10.88 -3.03
CA GLU A 744 -13.41 10.85 -4.30
C GLU A 744 -14.91 10.90 -4.02
N TYR A 745 -15.66 11.55 -4.90
CA TYR A 745 -17.08 11.79 -4.75
C TYR A 745 -17.83 11.35 -5.99
N TYR A 746 -18.98 10.72 -5.77
CA TYR A 746 -19.98 10.58 -6.80
C TYR A 746 -20.58 11.94 -7.17
N ALA A 747 -21.11 12.07 -8.38
CA ALA A 747 -21.80 13.28 -8.84
C ALA A 747 -23.10 13.62 -8.07
N ASN A 748 -23.52 12.81 -7.09
CA ASN A 748 -24.57 13.15 -6.13
C ASN A 748 -24.03 13.73 -4.80
N ASP A 749 -22.72 14.00 -4.71
CA ASP A 749 -21.97 14.50 -3.54
C ASP A 749 -21.73 13.46 -2.42
N THR A 750 -22.09 12.19 -2.62
CA THR A 750 -21.72 11.10 -1.70
C THR A 750 -20.25 10.70 -1.92
N ILE A 751 -19.55 10.34 -0.84
CA ILE A 751 -18.16 9.88 -0.91
C ILE A 751 -18.13 8.51 -1.61
N GLU A 752 -17.27 8.37 -2.61
CA GLU A 752 -16.98 7.10 -3.31
C GLU A 752 -15.83 6.37 -2.61
N SER A 753 -14.75 7.09 -2.29
CA SER A 753 -13.58 6.51 -1.61
C SER A 753 -12.88 7.50 -0.68
N ARG A 754 -12.22 6.96 0.35
CA ARG A 754 -11.26 7.65 1.21
C ARG A 754 -9.97 6.84 1.24
N THR A 755 -8.86 7.43 0.82
CA THR A 755 -7.59 6.72 0.70
C THR A 755 -6.45 7.60 1.20
N PHE A 756 -5.57 7.03 2.04
CA PHE A 756 -4.38 7.73 2.48
C PHE A 756 -3.22 7.52 1.49
N TYR A 757 -2.51 8.60 1.19
CA TYR A 757 -1.32 8.58 0.35
C TYR A 757 -0.14 9.15 1.11
N HIS A 758 1.05 8.63 0.81
CA HIS A 758 2.31 9.25 1.21
C HIS A 758 3.31 9.04 0.08
N LYS A 759 3.90 10.13 -0.40
CA LYS A 759 4.80 10.13 -1.56
C LYS A 759 4.19 9.47 -2.79
N GLY A 760 2.90 9.76 -3.04
CA GLY A 760 2.17 9.22 -4.19
C GLY A 760 1.74 7.76 -4.06
N LEU A 761 2.20 7.04 -3.04
CA LEU A 761 1.84 5.64 -2.78
C LEU A 761 0.64 5.57 -1.85
N ARG A 762 -0.32 4.70 -2.16
CA ARG A 762 -1.41 4.35 -1.23
C ARG A 762 -0.81 3.69 0.00
N LYS A 763 -1.20 4.07 1.20
CA LYS A 763 -0.74 3.43 2.43
C LYS A 763 -1.89 3.25 3.40
N GLY A 764 -1.75 2.30 4.32
CA GLY A 764 -2.75 2.07 5.35
C GLY A 764 -4.05 1.56 4.73
N LEU A 765 -5.18 2.15 5.11
CA LEU A 765 -6.51 1.67 4.73
C LEU A 765 -7.16 2.59 3.70
N SER A 766 -7.74 1.99 2.65
CA SER A 766 -8.68 2.62 1.73
C SER A 766 -10.10 2.14 2.02
N MET A 767 -11.02 3.06 2.23
CA MET A 767 -12.44 2.78 2.48
C MET A 767 -13.28 3.15 1.26
N ASN A 768 -14.14 2.23 0.80
CA ASN A 768 -14.92 2.42 -0.41
C ASN A 768 -16.42 2.27 -0.13
N PHE A 769 -17.21 3.16 -0.73
CA PHE A 769 -18.63 3.35 -0.44
C PHE A 769 -19.46 3.29 -1.72
N ALA A 770 -20.66 2.72 -1.62
CA ALA A 770 -21.67 2.79 -2.66
C ALA A 770 -22.29 4.20 -2.73
N LEU A 771 -22.99 4.51 -3.82
CA LEU A 771 -23.77 5.74 -4.05
C LEU A 771 -24.82 6.00 -2.95
N SER A 772 -25.26 4.94 -2.27
CA SER A 772 -26.12 4.98 -1.09
C SER A 772 -25.43 5.46 0.19
N GLY A 773 -24.10 5.60 0.18
CA GLY A 773 -23.25 5.87 1.34
C GLY A 773 -22.86 4.63 2.14
N ARG A 774 -23.34 3.44 1.76
CA ARG A 774 -22.99 2.17 2.42
C ARG A 774 -21.54 1.79 2.12
N ARG A 775 -20.75 1.50 3.15
CA ARG A 775 -19.40 0.92 3.02
C ARG A 775 -19.51 -0.47 2.41
N TYR A 776 -18.80 -0.73 1.29
CA TYR A 776 -18.93 -1.99 0.56
C TYR A 776 -17.61 -2.79 0.42
N PHE A 777 -16.45 -2.13 0.50
CA PHE A 777 -15.18 -2.81 0.77
C PHE A 777 -14.12 -1.91 1.39
N ASP A 778 -13.14 -2.57 2.01
CA ASP A 778 -11.90 -2.00 2.54
C ASP A 778 -10.70 -2.68 1.91
N GLU A 779 -9.67 -1.90 1.60
CA GLU A 779 -8.43 -2.41 1.03
C GLU A 779 -7.22 -1.87 1.80
N PHE A 780 -6.28 -2.75 2.15
CA PHE A 780 -5.12 -2.44 2.98
C PHE A 780 -3.84 -2.45 2.15
N PHE A 781 -3.03 -1.41 2.30
CA PHE A 781 -1.81 -1.18 1.54
C PHE A 781 -0.59 -1.17 2.44
N ASN A 782 0.49 -1.83 2.00
CA ASN A 782 1.77 -1.87 2.69
C ASN A 782 2.56 -0.57 2.45
N ASN A 783 3.81 -0.52 2.90
CA ASN A 783 4.65 0.68 2.78
C ASN A 783 5.12 0.95 1.33
N GLU A 784 5.08 -0.07 0.49
CA GLU A 784 5.42 -0.08 -0.93
C GLU A 784 4.24 0.32 -1.83
N GLY A 785 3.04 0.45 -1.27
CA GLY A 785 1.81 0.78 -2.01
C GLY A 785 1.10 -0.41 -2.63
N ASP A 786 1.46 -1.64 -2.24
CA ASP A 786 0.80 -2.85 -2.69
C ASP A 786 -0.36 -3.21 -1.76
N SER A 787 -1.49 -3.59 -2.37
CA SER A 787 -2.64 -4.13 -1.66
C SER A 787 -2.31 -5.50 -1.09
N TYR A 788 -2.37 -5.67 0.22
CA TYR A 788 -2.09 -6.95 0.89
C TYR A 788 -3.32 -7.57 1.56
N ARG A 789 -4.46 -6.87 1.66
CA ARG A 789 -5.71 -7.43 2.20
C ARG A 789 -6.94 -6.68 1.68
N LEU A 790 -8.05 -7.39 1.49
CA LEU A 790 -9.34 -6.85 1.06
C LEU A 790 -10.47 -7.42 1.92
N ILE A 791 -11.29 -6.57 2.52
CA ILE A 791 -12.50 -6.97 3.26
C ILE A 791 -13.73 -6.49 2.49
N LEU A 792 -14.67 -7.39 2.20
CA LEU A 792 -15.91 -7.09 1.50
C LEU A 792 -17.08 -7.02 2.48
N TYR A 793 -18.01 -6.07 2.31
CA TYR A 793 -19.17 -5.91 3.19
C TYR A 793 -20.49 -6.25 2.49
N ASP A 794 -21.43 -6.87 3.22
CA ASP A 794 -22.79 -7.13 2.76
C ASP A 794 -23.71 -5.90 2.83
N ALA A 795 -25.01 -6.06 2.54
CA ALA A 795 -25.99 -4.97 2.56
C ALA A 795 -26.19 -4.38 3.96
N GLU A 796 -25.97 -5.19 4.99
CA GLU A 796 -26.09 -4.85 6.40
C GLU A 796 -24.79 -4.26 6.97
N GLY A 797 -23.71 -4.21 6.19
CA GLY A 797 -22.40 -3.69 6.58
C GLY A 797 -21.55 -4.69 7.37
N LYS A 798 -21.85 -5.99 7.32
CA LYS A 798 -21.02 -7.04 7.93
C LYS A 798 -19.99 -7.59 6.95
N PRO A 799 -18.78 -7.98 7.41
CA PRO A 799 -17.81 -8.65 6.56
C PRO A 799 -18.38 -9.94 5.95
N SER A 800 -18.42 -9.99 4.63
CA SER A 800 -18.85 -11.12 3.81
C SER A 800 -17.66 -11.94 3.27
N ALA A 801 -16.49 -11.32 3.16
CA ALA A 801 -15.22 -11.96 2.82
C ALA A 801 -14.04 -11.16 3.39
N ASP A 802 -12.96 -11.85 3.70
CA ASP A 802 -11.67 -11.30 4.16
C ASP A 802 -10.56 -12.02 3.40
N ILE A 803 -9.94 -11.33 2.45
CA ILE A 803 -9.00 -11.88 1.48
C ILE A 803 -7.63 -11.30 1.80
N ASP A 804 -6.73 -12.13 2.31
CA ASP A 804 -5.36 -11.77 2.64
C ASP A 804 -4.43 -12.15 1.49
N TYR A 805 -3.82 -11.17 0.83
CA TYR A 805 -2.89 -11.32 -0.30
C TYR A 805 -1.44 -11.59 0.12
N SER A 806 -1.12 -11.49 1.43
CA SER A 806 0.26 -11.38 1.93
C SER A 806 1.12 -12.63 1.82
N LEU A 807 0.58 -13.77 1.38
CA LEU A 807 1.29 -15.05 1.54
C LEU A 807 1.39 -15.96 0.31
N ASP A 808 0.71 -15.73 -0.82
CA ASP A 808 0.79 -16.67 -1.96
C ASP A 808 0.25 -16.12 -3.30
N SER A 809 0.45 -16.89 -4.38
CA SER A 809 -0.45 -16.80 -5.54
C SER A 809 -1.85 -17.22 -5.12
N ILE A 810 -2.70 -16.25 -4.82
CA ILE A 810 -4.01 -16.51 -4.23
C ILE A 810 -5.06 -16.56 -5.32
N GLN A 811 -5.78 -17.67 -5.36
CA GLN A 811 -7.08 -17.76 -6.01
C GLN A 811 -8.11 -17.18 -5.05
N PHE A 812 -8.83 -16.17 -5.48
CA PHE A 812 -9.91 -15.60 -4.69
C PHE A 812 -11.24 -15.82 -5.39
N THR A 813 -12.31 -15.92 -4.62
CA THR A 813 -13.69 -15.93 -5.11
C THR A 813 -14.52 -15.13 -4.13
N ASP A 814 -15.20 -14.12 -4.63
CA ASP A 814 -16.16 -13.34 -3.88
C ASP A 814 -17.58 -13.65 -4.37
N HIS A 815 -18.56 -13.41 -3.50
CA HIS A 815 -19.95 -13.82 -3.73
C HIS A 815 -20.89 -12.64 -3.50
N TYR A 816 -22.01 -12.66 -4.20
CA TYR A 816 -23.17 -11.83 -3.87
C TYR A 816 -23.78 -12.28 -2.52
N PRO A 817 -24.59 -11.45 -1.85
CA PRO A 817 -25.35 -11.85 -0.66
C PRO A 817 -26.26 -13.08 -0.88
N SER A 818 -26.64 -13.35 -2.14
CA SER A 818 -27.36 -14.56 -2.53
C SER A 818 -26.52 -15.85 -2.48
N GLY A 819 -25.20 -15.74 -2.29
CA GLY A 819 -24.25 -16.85 -2.34
C GLY A 819 -23.75 -17.21 -3.74
N GLN A 820 -24.22 -16.55 -4.80
CA GLN A 820 -23.68 -16.74 -6.15
C GLN A 820 -22.33 -16.05 -6.33
N ILE A 821 -21.44 -16.61 -7.16
CA ILE A 821 -20.13 -16.01 -7.46
C ILE A 821 -20.34 -14.63 -8.08
N ARG A 822 -19.61 -13.62 -7.59
CA ARG A 822 -19.56 -12.26 -8.14
C ARG A 822 -18.31 -12.06 -8.97
N ARG A 823 -17.15 -12.50 -8.49
CA ARG A 823 -15.86 -12.42 -9.16
C ARG A 823 -14.95 -13.53 -8.63
N LYS A 824 -14.05 -13.98 -9.49
CA LYS A 824 -12.93 -14.86 -9.11
C LYS A 824 -11.74 -14.61 -10.01
N GLY A 825 -10.56 -14.95 -9.53
CA GLY A 825 -9.33 -14.84 -10.30
C GLY A 825 -8.11 -15.13 -9.44
N SER A 826 -6.94 -14.81 -9.98
CA SER A 826 -5.67 -14.98 -9.29
C SER A 826 -4.81 -13.73 -9.20
N LEU A 827 -4.12 -13.61 -8.07
CA LEU A 827 -3.01 -12.69 -7.88
C LEU A 827 -1.70 -13.47 -7.82
N SER A 828 -0.61 -12.81 -8.16
CA SER A 828 0.76 -13.24 -7.95
C SER A 828 1.55 -12.02 -7.54
N ASP A 829 2.22 -12.07 -6.39
CA ASP A 829 3.08 -10.99 -5.91
C ASP A 829 2.32 -9.65 -5.86
N TYR A 830 1.13 -9.68 -5.25
CA TYR A 830 0.22 -8.54 -5.10
C TYR A 830 -0.37 -7.98 -6.41
N VAL A 831 -0.08 -8.58 -7.57
CA VAL A 831 -0.62 -8.13 -8.88
C VAL A 831 -1.46 -9.20 -9.56
N PHE A 832 -2.50 -8.80 -10.29
CA PHE A 832 -3.35 -9.76 -11.01
C PHE A 832 -2.56 -10.55 -12.07
N HIS A 833 -2.77 -11.86 -12.11
CA HIS A 833 -2.15 -12.75 -13.09
C HIS A 833 -3.17 -13.80 -13.55
N GLY A 834 -3.17 -14.16 -14.83
CA GLY A 834 -4.14 -15.08 -15.41
C GLY A 834 -5.50 -14.46 -15.68
N SER A 835 -6.51 -15.31 -15.89
CA SER A 835 -7.90 -14.90 -16.14
C SER A 835 -8.55 -14.39 -14.87
N GLN A 836 -9.22 -13.24 -14.99
CA GLN A 836 -10.05 -12.63 -13.96
C GLN A 836 -11.48 -12.59 -14.49
N GLU A 837 -12.44 -13.05 -13.71
CA GLU A 837 -13.81 -13.26 -14.15
C GLU A 837 -14.79 -12.55 -13.20
N TRP A 838 -15.80 -11.90 -13.75
CA TRP A 838 -16.92 -11.29 -13.03
C TRP A 838 -18.23 -11.87 -13.54
N TYR A 839 -19.21 -11.97 -12.67
CA TYR A 839 -20.47 -12.64 -12.86
C TYR A 839 -21.61 -11.75 -12.35
N TYR A 840 -22.78 -11.87 -12.96
CA TYR A 840 -24.02 -11.23 -12.49
C TYR A 840 -24.70 -12.02 -11.36
N PRO A 841 -25.69 -11.43 -10.66
CA PRO A 841 -26.43 -12.12 -9.58
C PRO A 841 -27.24 -13.36 -10.02
N ASN A 842 -27.36 -13.62 -11.32
CA ASN A 842 -27.95 -14.84 -11.90
C ASN A 842 -26.91 -15.89 -12.33
N GLY A 843 -25.62 -15.65 -12.08
CA GLY A 843 -24.53 -16.59 -12.32
C GLY A 843 -24.00 -16.57 -13.76
N ARG A 844 -24.52 -15.69 -14.61
CA ARG A 844 -23.97 -15.47 -15.95
C ARG A 844 -22.71 -14.62 -15.89
N LEU A 845 -21.77 -14.93 -16.77
CA LEU A 845 -20.53 -14.19 -16.91
C LEU A 845 -20.80 -12.75 -17.35
N GLN A 846 -20.29 -11.77 -16.62
CA GLN A 846 -20.36 -10.34 -16.91
C GLN A 846 -19.11 -9.87 -17.64
N ARG A 847 -17.92 -10.27 -17.17
CA ARG A 847 -16.64 -9.82 -17.72
C ARG A 847 -15.56 -10.86 -17.56
N VAL A 848 -14.65 -10.94 -18.54
CA VAL A 848 -13.38 -11.66 -18.43
C VAL A 848 -12.24 -10.75 -18.84
N ASN A 849 -11.18 -10.75 -18.04
CA ASN A 849 -9.96 -9.99 -18.28
C ASN A 849 -8.73 -10.90 -18.15
N ASN A 850 -7.77 -10.78 -19.07
CA ASN A 850 -6.54 -11.57 -19.06
C ASN A 850 -5.36 -10.70 -18.61
N MET A 851 -4.71 -11.11 -17.52
CA MET A 851 -3.62 -10.37 -16.90
C MET A 851 -2.31 -11.15 -16.97
N LEU A 852 -1.21 -10.44 -17.17
CA LEU A 852 0.15 -10.95 -17.16
C LEU A 852 0.98 -10.12 -16.19
N HIS A 853 1.08 -10.57 -14.94
CA HIS A 853 1.83 -9.90 -13.87
C HIS A 853 1.46 -8.42 -13.70
N GLY A 854 0.16 -8.12 -13.61
CA GLY A 854 -0.36 -6.76 -13.48
C GLY A 854 -0.61 -6.05 -14.82
N HIS A 855 -0.27 -6.67 -15.96
CA HIS A 855 -0.48 -6.09 -17.28
C HIS A 855 -1.64 -6.77 -18.04
N HIS A 856 -2.66 -6.01 -18.45
CA HIS A 856 -3.69 -6.47 -19.38
C HIS A 856 -3.03 -6.94 -20.69
N ASN A 857 -3.27 -8.19 -21.07
CA ASN A 857 -2.74 -8.75 -22.30
C ASN A 857 -3.71 -9.78 -22.88
N GLY A 858 -4.22 -9.52 -24.08
CA GLY A 858 -5.31 -10.26 -24.71
C GLY A 858 -6.61 -9.44 -24.78
N ILE A 859 -7.73 -10.10 -25.07
CA ILE A 859 -9.03 -9.43 -25.25
C ILE A 859 -9.81 -9.47 -23.95
N MET A 860 -10.13 -8.30 -23.40
CA MET A 860 -11.11 -8.14 -22.34
C MET A 860 -12.51 -8.20 -22.96
N LYS A 861 -13.40 -9.01 -22.38
CA LYS A 861 -14.75 -9.26 -22.92
C LYS A 861 -15.81 -8.97 -21.88
N TYR A 862 -16.92 -8.41 -22.33
CA TYR A 862 -18.10 -8.10 -21.53
C TYR A 862 -19.33 -8.74 -22.15
N TRP A 863 -20.24 -9.17 -21.30
CA TRP A 863 -21.56 -9.67 -21.66
C TRP A 863 -22.62 -8.98 -20.83
N ASP A 864 -23.83 -8.83 -21.37
CA ASP A 864 -24.99 -8.36 -20.64
C ASP A 864 -25.54 -9.44 -19.67
N TYR A 865 -26.48 -9.06 -18.79
CA TYR A 865 -27.10 -9.99 -17.84
C TYR A 865 -27.90 -11.15 -18.49
N ARG A 866 -28.10 -11.09 -19.81
CA ARG A 866 -28.74 -12.13 -20.61
C ARG A 866 -27.72 -13.06 -21.29
N GLY A 867 -26.42 -12.75 -21.19
CA GLY A 867 -25.32 -13.51 -21.79
C GLY A 867 -25.00 -13.11 -23.23
N ASN A 868 -25.55 -12.00 -23.74
CA ASN A 868 -25.19 -11.49 -25.06
C ASN A 868 -23.86 -10.71 -24.95
N PRO A 869 -22.98 -10.74 -25.98
CA PRO A 869 -21.80 -9.90 -25.97
C PRO A 869 -22.19 -8.42 -25.88
N GLU A 870 -21.43 -7.65 -25.12
CA GLU A 870 -21.60 -6.21 -24.89
C GLU A 870 -20.37 -5.42 -25.34
N MET A 871 -19.16 -5.92 -25.06
CA MET A 871 -17.92 -5.22 -25.43
C MET A 871 -16.72 -6.17 -25.56
N GLU A 872 -15.82 -5.89 -26.50
CA GLU A 872 -14.52 -6.52 -26.65
C GLU A 872 -13.44 -5.43 -26.74
N ILE A 873 -12.44 -5.45 -25.85
CA ILE A 873 -11.34 -4.49 -25.80
C ILE A 873 -10.01 -5.24 -25.92
N PRO A 874 -9.27 -5.10 -27.02
CA PRO A 874 -7.97 -5.77 -27.19
C PRO A 874 -6.84 -4.97 -26.53
N TYR A 875 -6.09 -5.65 -25.66
CA TYR A 875 -4.91 -5.11 -24.98
C TYR A 875 -3.63 -5.84 -25.37
N VAL A 876 -2.54 -5.09 -25.47
CA VAL A 876 -1.17 -5.57 -25.57
C VAL A 876 -0.35 -4.85 -24.50
N MET A 877 0.00 -5.56 -23.42
CA MET A 877 0.76 -5.01 -22.28
C MET A 877 0.21 -3.67 -21.76
N ASN A 878 -1.02 -3.66 -21.27
CA ASN A 878 -1.82 -2.50 -20.81
C ASN A 878 -2.25 -1.50 -21.90
N LYS A 879 -1.72 -1.59 -23.11
CA LYS A 879 -2.08 -0.67 -24.19
C LYS A 879 -3.21 -1.22 -25.04
N THR A 880 -4.24 -0.43 -25.25
CA THR A 880 -5.32 -0.75 -26.18
C THR A 880 -4.77 -0.76 -27.61
N HIS A 881 -4.89 -1.89 -28.29
CA HIS A 881 -4.35 -2.05 -29.64
C HIS A 881 -5.23 -3.00 -30.47
N GLY A 882 -5.79 -2.50 -31.56
CA GLY A 882 -6.74 -3.20 -32.40
C GLY A 882 -8.12 -2.53 -32.42
N LEU A 883 -9.16 -3.33 -32.63
CA LEU A 883 -10.53 -2.85 -32.73
C LEU A 883 -11.29 -3.09 -31.42
N ILE A 884 -11.66 -2.03 -30.71
CA ILE A 884 -12.71 -2.12 -29.69
C ILE A 884 -14.02 -2.38 -30.42
N LYS A 885 -14.80 -3.36 -29.96
CA LYS A 885 -16.13 -3.63 -30.48
C LYS A 885 -17.15 -3.48 -29.38
N ARG A 886 -18.24 -2.77 -29.65
CA ARG A 886 -19.38 -2.66 -28.74
C ARG A 886 -20.61 -3.28 -29.38
N TYR A 887 -21.43 -3.90 -28.56
CA TYR A 887 -22.61 -4.64 -28.98
C TYR A 887 -23.81 -4.16 -28.16
N GLU A 888 -24.98 -4.14 -28.78
CA GLU A 888 -26.24 -3.81 -28.14
C GLU A 888 -27.22 -4.96 -28.37
N SER A 889 -27.68 -5.59 -27.28
CA SER A 889 -28.48 -6.82 -27.33
C SER A 889 -27.86 -7.92 -28.24
N GLY A 890 -26.53 -8.07 -28.18
CA GLY A 890 -25.76 -9.07 -28.93
C GLY A 890 -25.48 -8.74 -30.40
N ARG A 891 -25.94 -7.59 -30.91
CA ARG A 891 -25.63 -7.12 -32.27
C ARG A 891 -24.53 -6.07 -32.23
N LEU A 892 -23.59 -6.13 -33.19
CA LEU A 892 -22.51 -5.15 -33.28
C LEU A 892 -23.10 -3.73 -33.44
N ASN A 893 -22.81 -2.86 -32.46
CA ASN A 893 -23.26 -1.48 -32.39
C ASN A 893 -22.15 -0.52 -32.83
N SER A 894 -20.89 -0.74 -32.44
CA SER A 894 -19.77 0.10 -32.90
C SER A 894 -18.42 -0.60 -32.94
N VAL A 895 -17.49 0.00 -33.70
CA VAL A 895 -16.10 -0.41 -33.85
C VAL A 895 -15.20 0.81 -33.77
N ASP A 896 -14.22 0.79 -32.86
CA ASP A 896 -13.27 1.87 -32.60
C ASP A 896 -11.83 1.39 -32.81
N PRO A 897 -11.05 2.01 -33.70
CA PRO A 897 -9.68 1.61 -33.97
C PRO A 897 -8.68 2.30 -33.03
N TYR A 898 -7.89 1.50 -32.31
CA TYR A 898 -6.84 1.97 -31.41
C TYR A 898 -5.48 1.41 -31.83
N GLU A 899 -4.46 2.26 -31.75
CA GLU A 899 -3.07 1.90 -31.98
C GLU A 899 -2.24 2.38 -30.79
N MET A 900 -1.94 1.48 -29.84
CA MET A 900 -1.15 1.77 -28.64
C MET A 900 -1.75 2.92 -27.81
N ASP A 901 -3.00 2.75 -27.39
CA ASP A 901 -3.86 3.70 -26.66
C ASP A 901 -4.31 4.94 -27.43
N VAL A 902 -3.83 5.13 -28.66
CA VAL A 902 -4.26 6.26 -29.49
C VAL A 902 -5.38 5.83 -30.43
N ASN A 903 -6.55 6.45 -30.31
CA ASN A 903 -7.64 6.29 -31.26
C ASN A 903 -7.25 6.93 -32.60
N GLN A 904 -7.09 6.08 -33.62
CA GLN A 904 -6.57 6.45 -34.92
C GLN A 904 -7.29 5.64 -36.00
N GLY A 905 -7.93 6.33 -36.94
CA GLY A 905 -8.62 5.69 -38.06
C GLY A 905 -10.12 6.00 -38.08
N VAL A 906 -10.92 5.08 -38.63
CA VAL A 906 -12.36 5.30 -38.83
C VAL A 906 -13.16 4.58 -37.76
N PHE A 907 -13.74 5.34 -36.83
CA PHE A 907 -14.80 4.86 -35.96
C PHE A 907 -16.07 4.60 -36.79
N VAL A 908 -16.73 3.45 -36.57
CA VAL A 908 -17.97 3.09 -37.25
C VAL A 908 -19.03 2.70 -36.23
N GLU A 909 -20.19 3.32 -36.30
CA GLU A 909 -21.36 2.97 -35.49
C GLU A 909 -22.50 2.52 -36.40
N PHE A 910 -23.32 1.59 -35.92
CA PHE A 910 -24.39 0.92 -36.64
C PHE A 910 -25.75 1.19 -35.99
N HIS A 911 -26.79 1.26 -36.81
CA HIS A 911 -28.19 1.17 -36.38
C HIS A 911 -28.51 -0.27 -35.93
N GLU A 912 -29.59 -0.45 -35.18
CA GLU A 912 -30.07 -1.78 -34.71
C GLU A 912 -30.33 -2.81 -35.82
N ASN A 913 -30.54 -2.34 -37.06
CA ASN A 913 -30.72 -3.19 -38.24
C ASN A 913 -29.39 -3.59 -38.90
N GLY A 914 -28.25 -3.26 -38.31
CA GLY A 914 -26.89 -3.59 -38.78
C GLY A 914 -26.34 -2.66 -39.86
N ARG A 915 -27.09 -1.63 -40.27
CA ARG A 915 -26.64 -0.63 -41.24
C ARG A 915 -25.82 0.46 -40.57
N VAL A 916 -24.87 1.05 -41.29
CA VAL A 916 -24.04 2.13 -40.75
C VAL A 916 -24.90 3.34 -40.36
N TYR A 917 -24.75 3.81 -39.13
CA TYR A 917 -25.30 5.07 -38.62
C TYR A 917 -24.34 6.22 -38.81
N ARG A 918 -23.07 6.05 -38.43
CA ARG A 918 -22.04 7.06 -38.69
C ARG A 918 -20.65 6.48 -38.87
N LYS A 919 -19.83 7.23 -39.59
CA LYS A 919 -18.38 7.00 -39.70
C LYS A 919 -17.68 8.27 -39.29
N ILE A 920 -16.70 8.20 -38.39
CA ILE A 920 -15.96 9.37 -37.89
C ILE A 920 -14.47 9.09 -38.03
N ASN A 921 -13.73 10.00 -38.66
CA ASN A 921 -12.28 9.93 -38.67
C ASN A 921 -11.71 10.49 -37.36
N TYR A 922 -10.85 9.71 -36.73
CA TYR A 922 -10.04 10.07 -35.58
C TYR A 922 -8.57 10.15 -35.98
N GLY A 923 -7.90 11.19 -35.49
CA GLY A 923 -6.47 11.39 -35.64
C GLY A 923 -5.87 11.88 -34.33
N ASN A 924 -5.06 11.05 -33.68
CA ASN A 924 -4.52 11.29 -32.33
C ASN A 924 -5.62 11.61 -31.30
N ASP A 925 -6.57 10.69 -31.11
CA ASP A 925 -7.69 10.79 -30.15
C ASP A 925 -8.76 11.85 -30.42
N LEU A 926 -8.48 12.80 -31.30
CA LEU A 926 -9.40 13.87 -31.67
C LEU A 926 -10.13 13.53 -32.96
N LYS A 927 -11.41 13.92 -33.08
CA LYS A 927 -12.10 13.87 -34.37
C LYS A 927 -11.39 14.81 -35.33
N ASN A 928 -10.91 14.26 -36.44
CA ASN A 928 -10.15 15.02 -37.43
C ASN A 928 -10.44 14.49 -38.83
N GLY A 929 -10.87 15.36 -39.73
CA GLY A 929 -11.36 15.01 -41.06
C GLY A 929 -12.87 14.82 -41.11
N TYR A 930 -13.35 14.19 -42.19
CA TYR A 930 -14.79 14.06 -42.41
C TYR A 930 -15.44 13.03 -41.49
N ALA A 931 -16.66 13.31 -41.04
CA ALA A 931 -17.58 12.36 -40.46
C ALA A 931 -18.87 12.33 -41.29
N TRP A 932 -19.45 11.14 -41.46
CA TRP A 932 -20.65 10.91 -42.25
C TRP A 932 -21.75 10.35 -41.37
N TYR A 933 -22.96 10.89 -41.49
CA TYR A 933 -24.14 10.49 -40.73
C TYR A 933 -25.22 9.99 -41.68
N TYR A 934 -25.78 8.83 -41.38
CA TYR A 934 -26.70 8.09 -42.23
C TYR A 934 -27.99 7.80 -41.48
N SER A 935 -29.10 7.80 -42.23
CA SER A 935 -30.40 7.39 -41.75
C SER A 935 -30.44 5.88 -41.48
N PRO A 936 -31.46 5.37 -40.74
CA PRO A 936 -31.62 3.93 -40.51
C PRO A 936 -31.71 3.08 -41.78
N ASP A 937 -32.11 3.65 -42.91
CA ASP A 937 -32.12 3.00 -44.21
C ASP A 937 -30.82 3.18 -45.03
N SER A 938 -29.73 3.67 -44.41
CA SER A 938 -28.40 3.92 -45.01
C SER A 938 -28.31 5.04 -46.04
N VAL A 939 -29.27 5.96 -46.05
CA VAL A 939 -29.17 7.16 -46.90
C VAL A 939 -28.34 8.22 -46.16
N LEU A 940 -27.35 8.81 -46.83
CA LEU A 940 -26.52 9.85 -46.23
C LEU A 940 -27.40 11.06 -45.89
N MET A 941 -27.43 11.43 -44.61
CA MET A 941 -28.13 12.61 -44.11
C MET A 941 -27.30 13.86 -44.36
N TYR A 942 -26.05 13.83 -43.92
CA TYR A 942 -25.06 14.89 -44.05
C TYR A 942 -23.66 14.36 -43.71
N ARG A 943 -22.64 15.11 -44.10
CA ARG A 943 -21.27 14.97 -43.63
C ARG A 943 -20.82 16.25 -42.95
N VAL A 944 -19.90 16.13 -42.00
CA VAL A 944 -19.25 17.27 -41.34
C VAL A 944 -17.74 17.12 -41.43
N LEU A 945 -17.02 18.22 -41.54
CA LEU A 945 -15.57 18.26 -41.39
C LEU A 945 -15.25 18.65 -39.93
N PHE A 946 -14.61 17.75 -39.20
CA PHE A 946 -14.04 18.04 -37.89
C PHE A 946 -12.58 18.45 -38.02
N ILE A 947 -12.17 19.44 -37.24
CA ILE A 947 -10.76 19.74 -36.98
C ILE A 947 -10.62 19.85 -35.46
N GLN A 948 -9.91 18.90 -34.85
CA GLN A 948 -9.71 18.82 -33.39
C GLN A 948 -11.05 18.92 -32.62
N ASP A 949 -11.99 18.01 -32.92
CA ASP A 949 -13.33 17.92 -32.33
C ASP A 949 -14.33 19.05 -32.65
N VAL A 950 -13.90 20.15 -33.28
CA VAL A 950 -14.80 21.26 -33.66
C VAL A 950 -15.34 21.10 -35.08
N ILE A 951 -16.65 21.32 -35.27
CA ILE A 951 -17.29 21.29 -36.58
C ILE A 951 -16.90 22.53 -37.38
N ARG A 952 -16.35 22.34 -38.58
CA ARG A 952 -15.92 23.43 -39.47
C ARG A 952 -16.80 23.61 -40.69
N GLU A 953 -17.15 22.50 -41.32
CA GLU A 953 -17.97 22.52 -42.53
C GLU A 953 -19.04 21.44 -42.46
N ILE A 954 -20.19 21.72 -43.06
CA ILE A 954 -21.29 20.77 -43.19
C ILE A 954 -21.73 20.73 -44.65
N SER A 955 -21.95 19.53 -45.19
CA SER A 955 -22.45 19.35 -46.56
C SER A 955 -23.33 18.10 -46.66
N TYR A 956 -24.17 18.02 -47.68
CA TYR A 956 -25.08 16.90 -47.95
C TYR A 956 -25.21 16.69 -49.47
N LEU A 957 -25.85 15.60 -49.89
CA LEU A 957 -26.00 15.28 -51.31
C LEU A 957 -27.26 15.94 -51.90
N ASP A 958 -27.11 16.52 -53.08
CA ASP A 958 -28.23 17.00 -53.88
C ASP A 958 -28.97 15.86 -54.60
N LYS A 959 -30.02 16.20 -55.36
CA LYS A 959 -30.82 15.23 -56.14
C LYS A 959 -30.02 14.47 -57.21
N SER A 960 -28.85 14.99 -57.62
CA SER A 960 -27.96 14.36 -58.59
C SER A 960 -26.90 13.46 -57.93
N GLY A 961 -26.89 13.37 -56.60
CA GLY A 961 -25.91 12.61 -55.83
C GLY A 961 -24.56 13.31 -55.69
N ARG A 962 -24.49 14.64 -55.87
CA ARG A 962 -23.28 15.45 -55.68
C ARG A 962 -23.37 16.24 -54.38
N TYR A 963 -22.23 16.48 -53.73
CA TYR A 963 -22.19 17.32 -52.54
C TYR A 963 -22.53 18.78 -52.88
N VAL A 964 -23.44 19.38 -52.12
CA VAL A 964 -23.68 20.83 -52.18
C VAL A 964 -22.47 21.60 -51.60
N PRO A 965 -22.29 22.88 -51.97
CA PRO A 965 -21.29 23.74 -51.32
C PRO A 965 -21.41 23.68 -49.79
N SER A 966 -20.27 23.57 -49.11
CA SER A 966 -20.22 23.47 -47.66
C SER A 966 -20.84 24.69 -46.97
N ILE A 967 -21.63 24.45 -45.94
CA ILE A 967 -22.02 25.43 -44.93
C ILE A 967 -20.86 25.53 -43.94
N VAL A 968 -20.20 26.69 -43.88
CA VAL A 968 -19.12 26.95 -42.92
C VAL A 968 -19.73 27.33 -41.57
N ALA A 969 -19.25 26.70 -40.50
CA ALA A 969 -19.69 27.00 -39.14
C ALA A 969 -19.28 28.43 -38.75
N ALA A 970 -20.25 29.20 -38.22
CA ALA A 970 -20.03 30.57 -37.77
C ALA A 970 -19.82 30.65 -36.24
N PRO A 971 -19.15 31.70 -35.74
CA PRO A 971 -19.08 31.98 -34.30
C PRO A 971 -20.45 32.24 -33.67
N GLU A 972 -21.36 32.92 -34.38
CA GLU A 972 -22.72 33.21 -33.92
C GLU A 972 -23.66 32.02 -34.04
N LEU A 973 -24.85 32.13 -33.43
CA LEU A 973 -25.93 31.16 -33.59
C LEU A 973 -26.31 31.02 -35.08
N GLN A 974 -26.17 29.80 -35.59
CA GLN A 974 -26.40 29.46 -36.98
C GLN A 974 -27.37 28.28 -37.09
N ASP A 975 -28.55 28.52 -37.66
CA ASP A 975 -29.50 27.46 -37.99
C ASP A 975 -29.07 26.71 -39.25
N VAL A 976 -28.96 25.39 -39.15
CA VAL A 976 -28.54 24.50 -40.23
C VAL A 976 -29.66 23.51 -40.55
N LYS A 977 -29.96 23.37 -41.85
CA LYS A 977 -30.84 22.34 -42.39
C LYS A 977 -30.12 21.56 -43.48
N THR A 978 -30.29 20.25 -43.45
CA THR A 978 -29.72 19.32 -44.43
C THR A 978 -30.83 18.49 -45.05
N TYR A 979 -30.62 17.99 -46.27
CA TYR A 979 -31.65 17.33 -47.05
C TYR A 979 -31.15 15.99 -47.61
N TYR A 980 -32.06 15.04 -47.76
CA TYR A 980 -31.85 13.83 -48.53
C TYR A 980 -31.88 14.14 -50.04
N PRO A 981 -31.34 13.24 -50.90
CA PRO A 981 -31.42 13.38 -52.35
C PRO A 981 -32.85 13.43 -52.91
N ASP A 982 -33.87 12.96 -52.17
CA ASP A 982 -35.27 13.10 -52.56
C ASP A 982 -35.86 14.51 -52.29
N GLY A 983 -35.12 15.36 -51.58
CA GLY A 983 -35.50 16.72 -51.19
C GLY A 983 -36.20 16.83 -49.83
N SER A 984 -36.45 15.72 -49.12
CA SER A 984 -36.95 15.75 -47.74
C SER A 984 -35.84 16.16 -46.75
N ILE A 985 -36.20 16.80 -45.64
CA ILE A 985 -35.23 17.24 -44.62
C ILE A 985 -34.63 16.01 -43.96
N SER A 986 -33.30 15.97 -43.82
CA SER A 986 -32.59 14.89 -43.12
C SER A 986 -32.22 15.28 -41.68
N ALA A 987 -31.79 16.52 -41.44
CA ALA A 987 -31.60 17.06 -40.09
C ALA A 987 -31.78 18.59 -40.04
N ALA A 988 -32.18 19.08 -38.86
CA ALA A 988 -32.29 20.49 -38.52
C ALA A 988 -31.73 20.73 -37.10
N PHE A 989 -30.79 21.66 -36.97
CA PHE A 989 -30.11 21.95 -35.70
C PHE A 989 -29.50 23.35 -35.71
N THR A 990 -29.15 23.86 -34.54
CA THR A 990 -28.42 25.13 -34.40
C THR A 990 -26.99 24.85 -33.95
N LEU A 991 -26.05 25.60 -34.52
CA LEU A 991 -24.67 25.64 -34.06
C LEU A 991 -24.38 26.98 -33.40
N GLU A 992 -23.55 26.96 -32.38
CA GLU A 992 -22.92 28.14 -31.80
C GLU A 992 -21.43 27.84 -31.73
N ASN A 993 -20.61 28.60 -32.46
CA ASN A 993 -19.16 28.48 -32.41
C ASN A 993 -18.63 27.06 -32.67
N GLY A 994 -19.21 26.40 -33.69
CA GLY A 994 -18.84 25.04 -34.08
C GLY A 994 -19.30 23.92 -33.12
N LEU A 995 -20.10 24.25 -32.10
CA LEU A 995 -20.72 23.31 -31.16
C LEU A 995 -22.24 23.25 -31.37
N PHE A 996 -22.86 22.10 -31.09
CA PHE A 996 -24.32 21.99 -31.11
C PHE A 996 -24.95 22.84 -29.99
N HIS A 997 -26.02 23.57 -30.32
CA HIS A 997 -26.77 24.40 -29.39
C HIS A 997 -28.27 24.27 -29.64
N GLY A 998 -29.07 24.28 -28.58
CA GLY A 998 -30.52 24.19 -28.68
C GLY A 998 -31.01 22.83 -29.16
N LYS A 999 -32.14 22.81 -29.87
CA LYS A 999 -32.78 21.57 -30.32
C LYS A 999 -32.13 21.05 -31.61
N PHE A 1000 -31.59 19.84 -31.55
CA PHE A 1000 -31.17 19.03 -32.68
C PHE A 1000 -32.27 18.04 -33.05
N THR A 1001 -32.68 17.98 -34.32
CA THR A 1001 -33.65 17.01 -34.83
C THR A 1001 -33.14 16.33 -36.09
N SER A 1002 -33.11 15.01 -36.11
CA SER A 1002 -32.92 14.20 -37.31
C SER A 1002 -34.23 13.58 -37.78
N PHE A 1003 -34.35 13.26 -39.06
CA PHE A 1003 -35.57 12.76 -39.70
C PHE A 1003 -35.31 11.51 -40.52
N TYR A 1004 -36.29 10.62 -40.64
CA TYR A 1004 -36.31 9.55 -41.63
C TYR A 1004 -36.54 10.09 -43.05
N PRO A 1005 -36.15 9.37 -44.11
CA PRO A 1005 -36.61 9.67 -45.46
C PRO A 1005 -38.14 9.73 -45.53
N GLY A 1006 -38.67 10.83 -46.08
CA GLY A 1006 -40.10 11.17 -45.99
C GLY A 1006 -40.47 12.15 -44.86
N GLY A 1007 -39.51 12.60 -44.04
CA GLY A 1007 -39.64 13.78 -43.17
C GLY A 1007 -40.24 13.54 -41.78
N ARG A 1008 -40.44 12.31 -41.34
CA ARG A 1008 -40.84 12.00 -39.95
C ARG A 1008 -39.65 12.09 -39.01
N PRO A 1009 -39.80 12.57 -37.76
CA PRO A 1009 -38.68 12.67 -36.82
C PRO A 1009 -38.11 11.29 -36.51
N PHE A 1010 -36.78 11.20 -36.45
CA PHE A 1010 -36.00 10.04 -36.04
C PHE A 1010 -35.46 10.20 -34.62
N LYS A 1011 -34.77 11.32 -34.35
CA LYS A 1011 -34.21 11.62 -33.03
C LYS A 1011 -34.26 13.12 -32.75
N GLU A 1012 -34.55 13.47 -31.51
CA GLU A 1012 -34.55 14.83 -30.99
C GLU A 1012 -33.63 14.88 -29.76
N ILE A 1013 -32.68 15.79 -29.75
CA ILE A 1013 -31.73 16.00 -28.64
C ILE A 1013 -31.67 17.49 -28.35
N HIS A 1014 -31.50 17.87 -27.09
CA HIS A 1014 -31.22 19.25 -26.71
C HIS A 1014 -29.75 19.36 -26.31
N TYR A 1015 -29.08 20.38 -26.84
CA TYR A 1015 -27.69 20.70 -26.57
C TYR A 1015 -27.58 22.06 -25.91
N ASN A 1016 -26.64 22.22 -25.00
CA ASN A 1016 -26.22 23.50 -24.45
C ASN A 1016 -24.70 23.62 -24.60
N LYS A 1017 -24.24 24.42 -25.57
CA LYS A 1017 -22.81 24.62 -25.87
C LYS A 1017 -22.04 23.30 -26.00
N GLY A 1018 -22.55 22.38 -26.82
CA GLY A 1018 -21.93 21.09 -27.09
C GLY A 1018 -22.38 19.96 -26.15
N ASP A 1019 -22.79 20.26 -24.92
CA ASP A 1019 -23.19 19.25 -23.95
C ASP A 1019 -24.67 18.85 -24.16
N ASN A 1020 -25.00 17.57 -24.14
CA ASN A 1020 -26.39 17.10 -24.10
C ASN A 1020 -27.06 17.59 -22.80
N GLU A 1021 -28.18 18.28 -22.92
CA GLU A 1021 -28.88 18.90 -21.80
C GLU A 1021 -30.39 18.74 -21.95
N GLY A 1022 -31.05 18.16 -20.96
CA GLY A 1022 -32.49 17.95 -20.97
C GLY A 1022 -32.91 16.69 -21.74
N LEU A 1023 -34.10 16.74 -22.35
CA LEU A 1023 -34.76 15.54 -22.89
C LEU A 1023 -34.25 15.16 -24.30
N SER A 1024 -33.84 13.91 -24.43
CA SER A 1024 -33.57 13.19 -25.68
C SER A 1024 -34.72 12.23 -25.99
N ILE A 1025 -35.20 12.23 -27.22
CA ILE A 1025 -36.31 11.39 -27.69
C ILE A 1025 -35.92 10.70 -29.00
N THR A 1026 -36.13 9.39 -29.09
CA THR A 1026 -35.95 8.62 -30.32
C THR A 1026 -37.30 8.05 -30.77
N TYR A 1027 -37.55 7.99 -32.07
CA TYR A 1027 -38.81 7.54 -32.69
C TYR A 1027 -38.60 6.36 -33.64
N TYR A 1028 -39.60 5.47 -33.73
CA TYR A 1028 -39.68 4.43 -34.77
C TYR A 1028 -40.04 5.02 -36.14
N PRO A 1029 -39.78 4.31 -37.26
CA PRO A 1029 -40.19 4.77 -38.61
C PRO A 1029 -41.70 5.00 -38.76
N ASN A 1030 -42.51 4.31 -37.94
CA ASN A 1030 -43.96 4.50 -37.89
C ASN A 1030 -44.41 5.77 -37.14
N GLY A 1031 -43.47 6.54 -36.57
CA GLY A 1031 -43.72 7.78 -35.83
C GLY A 1031 -44.03 7.59 -34.34
N LYS A 1032 -44.12 6.35 -33.84
CA LYS A 1032 -44.30 6.08 -32.41
C LYS A 1032 -42.99 6.30 -31.65
N LEU A 1033 -43.11 6.64 -30.37
CA LEU A 1033 -41.96 6.76 -29.47
C LEU A 1033 -41.20 5.44 -29.40
N LYS A 1034 -39.88 5.53 -29.44
CA LYS A 1034 -38.96 4.41 -29.21
C LYS A 1034 -38.26 4.55 -27.87
N GLU A 1035 -37.78 5.74 -27.54
CA GLU A 1035 -37.00 6.00 -26.33
C GLU A 1035 -37.15 7.44 -25.84
N LYS A 1036 -37.07 7.63 -24.52
CA LYS A 1036 -36.96 8.91 -23.83
C LYS A 1036 -35.91 8.82 -22.74
N LEU A 1037 -34.98 9.77 -22.70
CA LEU A 1037 -33.90 9.84 -21.74
C LEU A 1037 -33.57 11.30 -21.43
N THR A 1038 -33.35 11.63 -20.17
CA THR A 1038 -32.88 12.96 -19.77
C THR A 1038 -31.36 12.97 -19.57
N PHE A 1039 -30.72 14.06 -20.01
CA PHE A 1039 -29.31 14.36 -19.82
C PHE A 1039 -29.15 15.61 -18.96
N SER A 1040 -28.04 15.67 -18.22
CA SER A 1040 -27.56 16.86 -17.53
C SER A 1040 -26.07 16.96 -17.80
N LYS A 1041 -25.66 17.95 -18.60
CA LYS A 1041 -24.28 18.18 -19.06
C LYS A 1041 -23.58 16.89 -19.51
N ASP A 1042 -24.10 16.29 -20.57
CA ASP A 1042 -23.68 15.01 -21.17
C ASP A 1042 -23.86 13.74 -20.33
N MET A 1043 -24.23 13.87 -19.05
CA MET A 1043 -24.48 12.70 -18.21
C MET A 1043 -25.95 12.29 -18.26
N ARG A 1044 -26.24 11.01 -18.53
CA ARG A 1044 -27.58 10.42 -18.40
C ARG A 1044 -28.06 10.66 -16.97
N HIS A 1045 -29.16 11.37 -16.79
CA HIS A 1045 -29.65 11.76 -15.47
C HIS A 1045 -31.17 11.90 -15.46
N GLY A 1046 -31.84 11.20 -14.55
CA GLY A 1046 -33.30 11.19 -14.44
C GLY A 1046 -33.92 9.97 -15.12
N ASN A 1047 -35.20 10.09 -15.48
CA ASN A 1047 -36.01 8.96 -15.93
C ASN A 1047 -35.62 8.51 -17.34
N PHE A 1048 -35.58 7.19 -17.53
CA PHE A 1048 -35.44 6.50 -18.80
C PHE A 1048 -36.71 5.72 -19.12
N THR A 1049 -37.15 5.74 -20.36
CA THR A 1049 -38.24 4.87 -20.83
C THR A 1049 -38.06 4.53 -22.30
N SER A 1050 -38.09 3.25 -22.64
CA SER A 1050 -38.15 2.73 -24.00
C SER A 1050 -39.50 2.05 -24.29
N TYR A 1051 -39.85 1.91 -25.56
CA TYR A 1051 -41.15 1.42 -26.02
C TYR A 1051 -40.97 0.38 -27.13
N HIS A 1052 -41.88 -0.59 -27.22
CA HIS A 1052 -42.00 -1.50 -28.36
C HIS A 1052 -42.53 -0.77 -29.60
N PRO A 1053 -42.33 -1.29 -30.83
CA PRO A 1053 -42.89 -0.70 -32.05
C PRO A 1053 -44.43 -0.53 -32.03
N GLY A 1054 -45.12 -1.31 -31.20
CA GLY A 1054 -46.56 -1.22 -30.93
C GLY A 1054 -46.98 -0.02 -30.07
N GLY A 1055 -46.04 0.62 -29.36
CA GLY A 1055 -46.26 1.78 -28.48
C GLY A 1055 -46.39 1.43 -26.98
N GLN A 1056 -46.41 0.15 -26.62
CA GLN A 1056 -46.32 -0.31 -25.23
C GLN A 1056 -44.91 -0.04 -24.69
N LYS A 1057 -44.77 0.21 -23.38
CA LYS A 1057 -43.43 0.31 -22.76
C LYS A 1057 -42.65 -1.00 -22.95
N SER A 1058 -41.34 -0.89 -23.15
CA SER A 1058 -40.41 -2.01 -23.20
C SER A 1058 -39.51 -2.02 -21.96
N THR A 1059 -38.96 -0.86 -21.60
CA THR A 1059 -38.11 -0.71 -20.41
C THR A 1059 -38.39 0.63 -19.75
N GLU A 1060 -38.31 0.68 -18.43
CA GLU A 1060 -38.24 1.95 -17.69
C GLU A 1060 -37.30 1.84 -16.49
N GLY A 1061 -36.67 2.95 -16.14
CA GLY A 1061 -35.72 3.02 -15.04
C GLY A 1061 -35.24 4.45 -14.81
N ARG A 1062 -34.20 4.59 -14.00
CA ARG A 1062 -33.59 5.88 -13.70
C ARG A 1062 -32.08 5.81 -13.82
N TYR A 1063 -31.51 6.88 -14.36
CA TYR A 1063 -30.09 7.14 -14.34
C TYR A 1063 -29.74 8.19 -13.30
N SER A 1064 -28.60 8.00 -12.64
CA SER A 1064 -27.94 8.99 -11.80
C SER A 1064 -26.53 9.21 -12.34
N TYR A 1065 -26.38 10.26 -13.15
CA TYR A 1065 -25.09 10.66 -13.73
C TYR A 1065 -24.35 9.51 -14.44
N ASN A 1066 -24.94 9.00 -15.52
CA ASN A 1066 -24.49 7.85 -16.31
C ASN A 1066 -24.63 6.46 -15.69
N ARG A 1067 -24.94 6.34 -14.39
CA ARG A 1067 -25.10 5.05 -13.71
C ARG A 1067 -26.57 4.68 -13.56
N GLU A 1068 -26.94 3.45 -13.89
CA GLU A 1068 -28.25 2.87 -13.58
C GLU A 1068 -28.49 2.91 -12.06
N GLU A 1069 -29.66 3.38 -11.64
CA GLU A 1069 -30.01 3.50 -10.23
C GLU A 1069 -31.40 2.93 -9.93
N GLY A 1070 -31.48 2.12 -8.88
CA GLY A 1070 -32.74 1.60 -8.36
C GLY A 1070 -33.37 0.57 -9.29
N GLU A 1071 -34.70 0.60 -9.36
CA GLU A 1071 -35.48 -0.40 -10.08
C GLU A 1071 -35.57 -0.12 -11.59
N TRP A 1072 -35.23 -1.12 -12.38
CA TRP A 1072 -35.36 -1.16 -13.83
C TRP A 1072 -36.36 -2.25 -14.22
N ARG A 1073 -37.46 -1.86 -14.86
CA ARG A 1073 -38.57 -2.77 -15.19
C ARG A 1073 -38.63 -3.04 -16.69
N TYR A 1074 -38.88 -4.29 -17.05
CA TYR A 1074 -38.92 -4.77 -18.43
C TYR A 1074 -40.29 -5.35 -18.75
N TYR A 1075 -40.77 -5.09 -19.96
CA TYR A 1075 -42.13 -5.43 -20.40
C TYR A 1075 -42.11 -6.13 -21.76
N ASP A 1076 -43.04 -7.07 -21.99
CA ASP A 1076 -43.26 -7.70 -23.29
C ASP A 1076 -44.04 -6.79 -24.25
N THR A 1077 -44.23 -7.26 -25.49
CA THR A 1077 -44.97 -6.53 -26.54
C THR A 1077 -46.46 -6.32 -26.22
N THR A 1078 -47.00 -7.05 -25.25
CA THR A 1078 -48.38 -6.88 -24.75
C THR A 1078 -48.48 -5.88 -23.60
N GLY A 1079 -47.34 -5.44 -23.05
CA GLY A 1079 -47.23 -4.53 -21.90
C GLY A 1079 -47.24 -5.24 -20.55
N ARG A 1080 -47.09 -6.58 -20.51
CA ARG A 1080 -46.93 -7.33 -19.25
C ARG A 1080 -45.48 -7.26 -18.79
N MET A 1081 -45.27 -7.07 -17.50
CA MET A 1081 -43.93 -7.07 -16.92
C MET A 1081 -43.32 -8.47 -17.03
N THR A 1082 -42.09 -8.55 -17.53
CA THR A 1082 -41.34 -9.80 -17.74
C THR A 1082 -40.17 -9.95 -16.78
N GLY A 1083 -39.75 -8.86 -16.15
CA GLY A 1083 -38.71 -8.89 -15.14
C GLY A 1083 -38.37 -7.52 -14.61
N GLN A 1084 -37.61 -7.53 -13.53
CA GLN A 1084 -37.12 -6.37 -12.82
C GLN A 1084 -35.64 -6.57 -12.46
N LEU A 1085 -34.82 -5.55 -12.71
CA LEU A 1085 -33.43 -5.49 -12.29
C LEU A 1085 -33.27 -4.40 -11.25
N ILE A 1086 -32.40 -4.61 -10.26
CA ILE A 1086 -32.11 -3.60 -9.23
C ILE A 1086 -30.63 -3.26 -9.30
N TYR A 1087 -30.34 -1.98 -9.52
CA TYR A 1087 -28.98 -1.44 -9.59
C TYR A 1087 -28.66 -0.61 -8.34
N ASP A 1088 -27.45 -0.80 -7.81
CA ASP A 1088 -26.84 0.06 -6.80
C ASP A 1088 -25.53 0.61 -7.38
N SER A 1089 -25.41 1.93 -7.50
CA SER A 1089 -24.17 2.57 -7.99
C SER A 1089 -23.74 2.16 -9.41
N GLY A 1090 -24.69 1.77 -10.26
CA GLY A 1090 -24.44 1.21 -11.60
C GLY A 1090 -24.14 -0.29 -11.61
N ASP A 1091 -23.89 -0.91 -10.45
CA ASP A 1091 -23.71 -2.36 -10.35
C ASP A 1091 -25.07 -3.06 -10.27
N LEU A 1092 -25.29 -4.06 -11.12
CA LEU A 1092 -26.48 -4.90 -11.07
C LEU A 1092 -26.43 -5.78 -9.80
N TYR A 1093 -27.32 -5.47 -8.86
CA TYR A 1093 -27.34 -6.06 -7.52
C TYR A 1093 -28.35 -7.22 -7.41
N GLU A 1094 -29.52 -7.11 -8.05
CA GLU A 1094 -30.56 -8.14 -8.00
C GLU A 1094 -31.25 -8.31 -9.35
N ILE A 1095 -31.66 -9.54 -9.66
CA ILE A 1095 -32.46 -9.90 -10.84
C ILE A 1095 -33.72 -10.64 -10.37
N ARG A 1096 -34.89 -10.09 -10.69
CA ARG A 1096 -36.21 -10.68 -10.43
C ARG A 1096 -36.90 -10.98 -11.75
N GLU A 1097 -36.81 -12.22 -12.22
CA GLU A 1097 -37.55 -12.69 -13.40
C GLU A 1097 -38.98 -13.07 -12.98
N LEU A 1098 -39.98 -12.73 -13.80
CA LEU A 1098 -41.42 -12.93 -13.51
C LEU A 1098 -42.05 -14.06 -14.34
#